data_AF-A0A346Y5C1-F1
#
_entry.id   AF-A0A346Y5C1-F1
#
_cell.length_a   1.000
_cell.length_b   1.000
_cell.length_c   1.000
_cell.angle_alpha   90.00
_cell.angle_beta   90.00
_cell.angle_gamma   90.00
#
_symmetry.space_group_name_H-M   'P 1'
#
loop_
_entity.id
_entity.type
_entity.pdbx_description
1 polymer ?
#
loop_
_entity_poly.entity_id
_entity_poly.type
_entity_poly.pdbx_seq_one_letter_code
_entity_poly.pdbx_strand_id
1 'polypeptide(L)'
;MMRRILPSLTPALIACLLVATATVAGAQTTDFTPPPRPADTNALRVMTYNVRYASNASGHEDWGTRFPDMAAQLQQSDLDLLGTQELKETAGDYTQRLDILDALGGPDEFGYIGTSRGGPDRPDDEQMGIYYRLDRLELVEEGHFWLSPTPNEPYSFGYGNTGNSRMASWGHFRDRRNGHEFYAVNTHFDHANNDARYRAADQIAGYFTGDPAYDVDGVTFRDDLPVVITGDFNFNRGDSLAAGVVLNANSAEAERLPGNQPAHDPMKDTRPDSPYPSLPFGTPAGEPTPLVGNTSPYHRLVTGGPFIDAWDAADVTGPAPTGTFSGFGELDNRWLDWILASESVEVLQAYVDTYRPGGEWPSDHLPVVADVVIPAHHDDVDVVAHRGASRYAPENTLPAIEMAIAMGAEQVEIDVSLSADQQIILLHDNTLSRTTNVEEVFAGDPRVVADDSVPQLFTAAELATLEASNWGRFAVGSTSDDGRYAGAYLGTHVPTLAEALALFEDHPDVGLLIELKAPALSPGIEQILIDQLLAERAKGFTNPHVVQSFHPDSMELYAHLQVAAGLDLPVGQLHFVSANLGDAFRAQSTYADGFNPSHGSLSAAAVAEAHQAGLTVTPYTINDSARQAELVAIGVDGVITDRIDRLQCVLRGEAPEACDALPLPEPFQTEE
;
A
#
# COMPACT_ATOMS: atom_id res chain seq x y z
N MET A 1 19.36 -14.68 -57.34
CA MET A 1 18.50 -15.87 -57.43
C MET A 1 18.53 -16.52 -56.04
N MET A 2 17.36 -16.60 -55.41
CA MET A 2 17.03 -17.17 -54.08
C MET A 2 17.67 -18.58 -53.92
N ARG A 3 18.07 -19.14 -52.75
CA ARG A 3 17.48 -19.19 -51.39
C ARG A 3 18.48 -19.87 -50.42
N ARG A 4 18.43 -19.50 -49.12
CA ARG A 4 19.22 -19.92 -47.92
C ARG A 4 18.88 -21.37 -47.47
N ILE A 5 19.82 -22.25 -47.04
CA ILE A 5 20.62 -22.40 -45.77
C ILE A 5 19.82 -22.98 -44.57
N LEU A 6 20.07 -24.28 -44.25
CA LEU A 6 20.34 -25.02 -42.96
C LEU A 6 19.43 -24.81 -41.69
N PRO A 7 19.55 -25.61 -40.58
CA PRO A 7 19.80 -27.07 -40.40
C PRO A 7 19.05 -27.76 -39.22
N SER A 8 19.22 -29.10 -39.14
CA SER A 8 19.36 -30.02 -37.97
C SER A 8 18.52 -29.88 -36.69
N LEU A 9 17.78 -30.95 -36.36
CA LEU A 9 17.27 -31.30 -35.03
C LEU A 9 17.79 -32.70 -34.64
N THR A 10 18.30 -32.85 -33.41
CA THR A 10 18.52 -34.13 -32.71
C THR A 10 17.84 -34.08 -31.34
N PRO A 11 17.24 -35.18 -30.84
CA PRO A 11 16.42 -35.18 -29.63
C PRO A 11 17.24 -35.51 -28.38
N ALA A 12 16.95 -34.82 -27.27
CA ALA A 12 17.53 -35.10 -25.96
C ALA A 12 16.45 -35.50 -24.94
N LEU A 13 16.71 -36.67 -24.34
CA LEU A 13 16.26 -37.25 -23.07
C LEU A 13 15.06 -36.64 -22.32
N ILE A 14 14.00 -37.44 -22.22
CA ILE A 14 13.00 -37.40 -21.14
C ILE A 14 13.58 -38.17 -19.95
N ALA A 15 13.90 -37.48 -18.85
CA ALA A 15 14.21 -38.10 -17.57
C ALA A 15 12.90 -38.27 -16.78
N CYS A 16 12.49 -39.51 -16.58
CA CYS A 16 11.41 -39.88 -15.66
C CYS A 16 11.84 -39.60 -14.21
N LEU A 17 11.23 -38.60 -13.56
CA LEU A 17 11.21 -38.51 -12.11
C LEU A 17 10.21 -39.55 -11.58
N LEU A 18 10.73 -40.67 -11.06
CA LEU A 18 9.98 -41.58 -10.21
C LEU A 18 9.74 -40.89 -8.87
N VAL A 19 8.56 -40.30 -8.69
CA VAL A 19 8.04 -39.93 -7.37
C VAL A 19 7.75 -41.24 -6.65
N ALA A 20 8.64 -41.61 -5.71
CA ALA A 20 8.37 -42.68 -4.78
C ALA A 20 7.21 -42.26 -3.87
N THR A 21 6.03 -42.83 -4.07
CA THR A 21 4.93 -42.77 -3.13
C THR A 21 5.32 -43.55 -1.88
N ALA A 22 5.98 -42.89 -0.94
CA ALA A 22 6.09 -43.37 0.43
C ALA A 22 4.81 -42.97 1.16
N THR A 23 3.92 -43.94 1.39
CA THR A 23 2.92 -43.85 2.44
C THR A 23 3.65 -43.79 3.77
N VAL A 24 3.88 -42.59 4.29
CA VAL A 24 4.37 -42.39 5.66
C VAL A 24 3.13 -42.26 6.55
N ALA A 25 2.81 -43.35 7.23
CA ALA A 25 2.06 -43.29 8.48
C ALA A 25 2.84 -42.38 9.45
N GLY A 26 2.12 -41.52 10.18
CA GLY A 26 2.63 -40.41 10.99
C GLY A 26 4.02 -40.59 11.59
N ALA A 27 4.97 -39.80 11.09
CA ALA A 27 6.18 -39.47 11.84
C ALA A 27 5.86 -38.21 12.64
N GLN A 28 5.69 -38.36 13.95
CA GLN A 28 5.74 -37.26 14.89
C GLN A 28 7.17 -36.69 14.86
N THR A 29 7.41 -35.67 14.05
CA THR A 29 8.72 -35.01 14.00
C THR A 29 8.78 -33.91 15.07
N THR A 30 9.88 -33.88 15.82
CA THR A 30 10.32 -32.76 16.68
C THR A 30 10.96 -31.64 15.85
N ASP A 31 11.29 -31.94 14.59
CA ASP A 31 12.06 -31.08 13.70
C ASP A 31 11.15 -30.53 12.59
N PHE A 32 10.67 -29.30 12.79
CA PHE A 32 10.08 -28.46 11.74
C PHE A 32 11.01 -27.27 11.56
N THR A 33 11.30 -26.92 10.31
CA THR A 33 12.07 -25.73 9.98
C THR A 33 11.17 -24.82 9.16
N PRO A 34 10.94 -23.57 9.60
CA PRO A 34 10.20 -22.59 8.82
C PRO A 34 10.78 -22.47 7.40
N PRO A 35 9.94 -22.37 6.36
CA PRO A 35 10.45 -22.13 5.01
C PRO A 35 11.25 -20.82 4.99
N PRO A 36 12.32 -20.76 4.18
CA PRO A 36 13.06 -19.52 4.01
C PRO A 36 12.12 -18.41 3.54
N ARG A 37 12.38 -17.17 3.92
CA ARG A 37 11.67 -16.03 3.36
C ARG A 37 11.83 -16.03 1.84
N PRO A 38 10.79 -15.66 1.08
CA PRO A 38 10.94 -15.46 -0.35
C PRO A 38 12.01 -14.38 -0.56
N ALA A 39 13.01 -14.68 -1.38
CA ALA A 39 14.09 -13.73 -1.66
C ALA A 39 13.57 -12.59 -2.53
N ASP A 40 14.05 -11.36 -2.30
CA ASP A 40 13.83 -10.18 -3.15
C ASP A 40 12.39 -9.62 -3.22
N THR A 41 11.53 -9.82 -2.20
CA THR A 41 10.11 -9.42 -2.30
C THR A 41 9.59 -8.37 -1.31
N ASN A 42 10.42 -7.73 -0.48
CA ASN A 42 9.95 -6.83 0.60
C ASN A 42 8.82 -7.42 1.47
N ALA A 43 8.68 -8.75 1.55
CA ALA A 43 7.55 -9.38 2.22
C ALA A 43 7.64 -9.27 3.76
N LEU A 44 6.50 -9.03 4.41
CA LEU A 44 6.29 -9.11 5.85
C LEU A 44 5.92 -10.54 6.24
N ARG A 45 6.61 -11.10 7.23
CA ARG A 45 6.26 -12.38 7.84
C ARG A 45 5.34 -12.13 9.02
N VAL A 46 4.09 -12.55 8.84
CA VAL A 46 2.98 -12.35 9.76
C VAL A 46 2.60 -13.69 10.37
N MET A 47 2.45 -13.73 11.69
CA MET A 47 1.98 -14.91 12.43
C MET A 47 0.72 -14.60 13.21
N THR A 48 -0.24 -15.52 13.22
CA THR A 48 -1.31 -15.59 14.24
C THR A 48 -1.04 -16.75 15.18
N TYR A 49 -1.18 -16.51 16.49
CA TYR A 49 -0.94 -17.53 17.50
C TYR A 49 -1.85 -17.38 18.72
N ASN A 50 -2.84 -18.27 18.88
CA ASN A 50 -3.51 -18.41 20.17
C ASN A 50 -2.53 -19.05 21.16
N VAL A 51 -2.04 -18.25 22.11
CA VAL A 51 -0.93 -18.64 23.00
C VAL A 51 -1.38 -19.45 24.20
N ARG A 52 -2.71 -19.61 24.38
CA ARG A 52 -3.35 -20.12 25.59
C ARG A 52 -3.01 -19.30 26.83
N TYR A 53 -4.00 -18.89 27.61
CA TYR A 53 -3.70 -18.15 28.85
C TYR A 53 -2.81 -18.97 29.81
N ALA A 54 -1.91 -18.28 30.50
CA ALA A 54 -1.09 -18.90 31.52
C ALA A 54 -1.95 -19.35 32.72
N SER A 55 -1.65 -20.55 33.23
CA SER A 55 -2.34 -21.13 34.38
C SER A 55 -1.36 -21.93 35.22
N ASN A 56 -1.60 -22.04 36.54
CA ASN A 56 -0.83 -22.90 37.45
C ASN A 56 -1.34 -24.36 37.41
N ALA A 57 -1.71 -24.85 36.22
CA ALA A 57 -2.12 -26.23 36.01
C ALA A 57 -0.94 -27.19 36.29
N SER A 58 -1.23 -28.49 36.47
CA SER A 58 -0.17 -29.49 36.60
C SER A 58 0.22 -30.04 35.22
N GLY A 59 1.52 -30.20 34.95
CA GLY A 59 2.01 -30.80 33.71
C GLY A 59 2.29 -29.76 32.63
N HIS A 60 2.20 -30.14 31.35
CA HIS A 60 2.60 -29.28 30.23
C HIS A 60 1.73 -28.02 30.04
N GLU A 61 0.52 -27.99 30.61
CA GLU A 61 -0.34 -26.78 30.57
C GLU A 61 0.21 -25.60 31.39
N ASP A 62 1.15 -25.87 32.31
CA ASP A 62 1.86 -24.84 33.08
C ASP A 62 2.74 -23.97 32.17
N TRP A 63 2.61 -22.65 32.29
CA TRP A 63 3.34 -21.71 31.43
C TRP A 63 4.86 -21.86 31.54
N GLY A 64 5.39 -22.01 32.75
CA GLY A 64 6.84 -22.19 32.95
C GLY A 64 7.38 -23.47 32.31
N THR A 65 6.52 -24.46 32.08
CA THR A 65 6.87 -25.71 31.41
C THR A 65 6.85 -25.58 29.88
N ARG A 66 5.81 -24.95 29.30
CA ARG A 66 5.65 -24.84 27.84
C ARG A 66 6.28 -23.60 27.19
N PHE A 67 6.53 -22.55 27.95
CA PHE A 67 7.12 -21.32 27.43
C PHE A 67 8.50 -21.53 26.76
N PRO A 68 9.44 -22.34 27.30
CA PRO A 68 10.70 -22.60 26.60
C PRO A 68 10.52 -23.17 25.19
N ASP A 69 9.52 -24.02 24.98
CA ASP A 69 9.21 -24.58 23.66
C ASP A 69 8.60 -23.52 22.74
N MET A 70 7.70 -22.68 23.27
CA MET A 70 7.13 -21.54 22.54
C MET A 70 8.20 -20.52 22.16
N ALA A 71 9.10 -20.18 23.07
CA ALA A 71 10.20 -19.25 22.83
C ALA A 71 11.11 -19.76 21.70
N ALA A 72 11.44 -21.05 21.70
CA ALA A 72 12.22 -21.66 20.64
C ALA A 72 11.48 -21.63 19.28
N GLN A 73 10.16 -21.76 19.27
CA GLN A 73 9.33 -21.61 18.05
C GLN A 73 9.33 -20.17 17.53
N LEU A 74 9.16 -19.18 18.40
CA LEU A 74 9.18 -17.76 18.03
C LEU A 74 10.56 -17.33 17.50
N GLN A 75 11.64 -17.75 18.16
CA GLN A 75 13.02 -17.38 17.81
C GLN A 75 13.46 -17.86 16.41
N GLN A 76 12.93 -18.98 15.93
CA GLN A 76 13.25 -19.48 14.58
C GLN A 76 12.33 -18.92 13.49
N SER A 77 11.23 -18.28 13.87
CA SER A 77 10.18 -17.87 12.92
C SER A 77 10.56 -16.63 12.12
N ASP A 78 11.50 -15.81 12.62
CA ASP A 78 11.94 -14.55 12.00
C ASP A 78 10.72 -13.69 11.62
N LEU A 79 10.02 -13.16 12.62
CA LEU A 79 8.75 -12.46 12.42
C LEU A 79 8.95 -10.97 12.18
N ASP A 80 8.03 -10.36 11.42
CA ASP A 80 7.87 -8.90 11.39
C ASP A 80 6.65 -8.48 12.23
N LEU A 81 5.61 -9.31 12.26
CA LEU A 81 4.36 -9.05 12.97
C LEU A 81 3.77 -10.34 13.56
N LEU A 82 3.32 -10.28 14.81
CA LEU A 82 2.71 -11.40 15.53
C LEU A 82 1.41 -10.95 16.22
N GLY A 83 0.30 -11.55 15.83
CA GLY A 83 -0.98 -11.45 16.54
C GLY A 83 -1.13 -12.61 17.54
N THR A 84 -1.42 -12.30 18.80
CA THR A 84 -1.64 -13.30 19.87
C THR A 84 -3.06 -13.27 20.42
N GLN A 85 -3.61 -14.44 20.76
CA GLN A 85 -4.92 -14.56 21.44
C GLN A 85 -4.79 -15.31 22.76
N GLU A 86 -5.72 -15.07 23.69
CA GLU A 86 -5.70 -15.57 25.08
C GLU A 86 -4.49 -15.10 25.93
N LEU A 87 -3.74 -14.09 25.47
CA LEU A 87 -2.58 -13.57 26.18
C LEU A 87 -3.00 -12.92 27.51
N LYS A 88 -2.34 -13.21 28.63
CA LYS A 88 -2.55 -12.49 29.90
C LYS A 88 -1.36 -11.62 30.28
N GLU A 89 -1.65 -10.44 30.85
CA GLU A 89 -0.60 -9.55 31.39
C GLU A 89 0.13 -10.23 32.56
N THR A 90 -0.65 -10.75 33.52
CA THR A 90 -0.14 -11.55 34.63
C THR A 90 -0.98 -12.80 34.84
N ALA A 91 -0.31 -13.89 35.19
CA ALA A 91 -0.96 -15.14 35.56
C ALA A 91 -0.10 -15.88 36.59
N GLY A 92 -0.41 -15.67 37.87
CA GLY A 92 0.46 -16.15 38.95
C GLY A 92 1.76 -15.33 38.98
N ASP A 93 2.90 -16.00 38.87
CA ASP A 93 4.23 -15.39 38.90
C ASP A 93 4.76 -15.02 37.50
N TYR A 94 3.97 -15.26 36.45
CA TYR A 94 4.39 -15.09 35.06
C TYR A 94 3.79 -13.84 34.42
N THR A 95 4.53 -13.30 33.45
CA THR A 95 4.10 -12.18 32.59
C THR A 95 4.19 -12.62 31.13
N GLN A 96 3.16 -13.33 30.62
CA GLN A 96 3.22 -13.92 29.26
C GLN A 96 3.58 -12.90 28.19
N ARG A 97 3.08 -11.66 28.32
CA ARG A 97 3.41 -10.56 27.41
C ARG A 97 4.91 -10.28 27.35
N LEU A 98 5.54 -10.13 28.52
CA LEU A 98 6.97 -9.81 28.60
C LEU A 98 7.83 -11.02 28.24
N ASP A 99 7.38 -12.22 28.59
CA ASP A 99 8.09 -13.46 28.23
C ASP A 99 8.14 -13.63 26.70
N ILE A 100 7.01 -13.43 26.02
CA ILE A 100 6.95 -13.46 24.54
C ILE A 100 7.78 -12.32 23.94
N LEU A 101 7.71 -11.11 24.50
CA LEU A 101 8.52 -9.98 24.04
C LEU A 101 10.02 -10.29 24.12
N ASP A 102 10.48 -10.88 25.23
CA ASP A 102 11.87 -11.30 25.43
C ASP A 102 12.27 -12.39 24.41
N ALA A 103 11.40 -13.36 24.17
CA ALA A 103 11.63 -14.41 23.17
C ALA A 103 11.78 -13.86 21.74
N LEU A 104 11.12 -12.74 21.42
CA LEU A 104 11.22 -12.06 20.13
C LEU A 104 12.47 -11.16 19.98
N GLY A 105 13.22 -10.91 21.06
CA GLY A 105 14.41 -10.03 21.04
C GLY A 105 14.33 -8.86 22.03
N GLY A 106 13.19 -8.68 22.70
CA GLY A 106 12.99 -7.65 23.73
C GLY A 106 12.44 -6.33 23.19
N PRO A 107 12.25 -5.33 24.08
CA PRO A 107 11.60 -4.06 23.77
C PRO A 107 12.41 -3.14 22.85
N ASP A 108 13.69 -3.43 22.63
CA ASP A 108 14.54 -2.69 21.68
C ASP A 108 14.39 -3.21 20.24
N GLU A 109 13.87 -4.44 20.07
CA GLU A 109 13.66 -5.07 18.76
C GLU A 109 12.17 -5.11 18.37
N PHE A 110 11.27 -5.27 19.33
CA PHE A 110 9.83 -5.36 19.11
C PHE A 110 9.02 -4.38 19.96
N GLY A 111 8.02 -3.76 19.32
CA GLY A 111 6.96 -3.02 19.98
C GLY A 111 5.77 -3.93 20.31
N TYR A 112 4.83 -3.43 21.12
CA TYR A 112 3.63 -4.14 21.53
C TYR A 112 2.40 -3.23 21.57
N ILE A 113 1.29 -3.69 21.00
CA ILE A 113 -0.05 -3.10 21.09
C ILE A 113 -0.96 -4.10 21.80
N GLY A 114 -1.70 -3.68 22.82
CA GLY A 114 -2.67 -4.57 23.46
C GLY A 114 -3.24 -4.01 24.75
N THR A 115 -4.46 -4.44 25.07
CA THR A 115 -5.12 -4.13 26.33
C THR A 115 -6.00 -5.30 26.77
N SER A 116 -6.33 -5.32 28.06
CA SER A 116 -7.27 -6.29 28.62
C SER A 116 -8.66 -6.09 28.05
N ARG A 117 -9.28 -7.19 27.59
CA ARG A 117 -10.69 -7.18 27.15
C ARG A 117 -11.66 -6.78 28.26
N GLY A 118 -11.26 -6.96 29.53
CA GLY A 118 -12.03 -6.63 30.72
C GLY A 118 -11.63 -5.31 31.38
N GLY A 119 -10.60 -4.63 30.86
CA GLY A 119 -10.24 -3.26 31.23
C GLY A 119 -9.45 -3.08 32.51
N PRO A 120 -9.36 -1.83 33.03
CA PRO A 120 -8.56 -1.50 34.19
C PRO A 120 -9.08 -2.17 35.46
N ASP A 121 -10.35 -2.57 35.49
CA ASP A 121 -10.94 -3.34 36.59
C ASP A 121 -10.57 -4.83 36.52
N ARG A 122 -10.05 -5.30 35.38
CA ARG A 122 -9.57 -6.67 35.15
C ARG A 122 -8.27 -6.64 34.33
N PRO A 123 -7.19 -6.05 34.85
CA PRO A 123 -5.95 -5.86 34.08
C PRO A 123 -5.30 -7.19 33.66
N ASP A 124 -5.63 -8.29 34.35
CA ASP A 124 -5.12 -9.63 34.09
C ASP A 124 -6.06 -10.52 33.23
N ASP A 125 -7.10 -9.95 32.63
CA ASP A 125 -7.94 -10.67 31.66
C ASP A 125 -7.18 -10.85 30.32
N GLU A 126 -7.75 -11.67 29.44
CA GLU A 126 -7.18 -11.95 28.12
C GLU A 126 -7.04 -10.69 27.27
N GLN A 127 -5.95 -10.63 26.52
CA GLN A 127 -5.59 -9.60 25.55
C GLN A 127 -5.47 -10.22 24.16
N MET A 128 -5.75 -9.40 23.16
CA MET A 128 -5.41 -9.66 21.76
C MET A 128 -4.21 -8.77 21.43
N GLY A 129 -3.00 -9.30 21.62
CA GLY A 129 -1.76 -8.54 21.52
C GLY A 129 -1.19 -8.53 20.10
N ILE A 130 -0.59 -7.43 19.66
CA ILE A 130 0.17 -7.32 18.41
C ILE A 130 1.61 -6.98 18.77
N TYR A 131 2.56 -7.84 18.40
CA TYR A 131 3.99 -7.54 18.45
C TYR A 131 4.47 -7.19 17.05
N TYR A 132 5.32 -6.17 16.92
CA TYR A 132 5.81 -5.66 15.63
C TYR A 132 7.28 -5.29 15.70
N ARG A 133 8.05 -5.56 14.65
CA ARG A 133 9.50 -5.34 14.64
C ARG A 133 9.84 -3.86 14.42
N LEU A 134 10.57 -3.23 15.35
CA LEU A 134 10.79 -1.78 15.40
C LEU A 134 11.70 -1.24 14.28
N ASP A 135 12.65 -2.05 13.83
CA ASP A 135 13.56 -1.69 12.73
C ASP A 135 12.87 -1.63 11.37
N ARG A 136 11.64 -2.13 11.28
CA ARG A 136 10.88 -2.25 10.04
C ARG A 136 9.54 -1.56 10.09
N LEU A 137 8.78 -1.70 11.17
CA LEU A 137 7.42 -1.17 11.24
C LEU A 137 7.39 0.06 12.13
N GLU A 138 7.07 1.21 11.53
CA GLU A 138 6.74 2.43 12.24
C GLU A 138 5.27 2.43 12.61
N LEU A 139 4.96 2.57 13.90
CA LEU A 139 3.58 2.72 14.38
C LEU A 139 3.13 4.17 14.19
N VAL A 140 2.14 4.37 13.32
CA VAL A 140 1.51 5.68 13.05
C VAL A 140 0.42 5.97 14.07
N GLU A 141 -0.48 4.99 14.27
CA GLU A 141 -1.61 5.07 15.18
C GLU A 141 -1.97 3.69 15.70
N GLU A 142 -2.54 3.58 16.90
CA GLU A 142 -3.04 2.33 17.46
C GLU A 142 -4.39 2.53 18.13
N GLY A 143 -5.14 1.44 18.29
CA GLY A 143 -6.39 1.47 19.03
C GLY A 143 -7.00 0.10 19.28
N HIS A 144 -8.19 0.16 19.87
CA HIS A 144 -8.97 -1.00 20.27
C HIS A 144 -10.45 -0.75 20.06
N PHE A 145 -11.19 -1.80 19.69
CA PHE A 145 -12.65 -1.76 19.66
C PHE A 145 -13.23 -3.09 20.14
N TRP A 146 -14.41 -3.01 20.75
CA TRP A 146 -15.13 -4.19 21.24
C TRP A 146 -16.08 -4.73 20.17
N LEU A 147 -16.15 -6.06 20.09
CA LEU A 147 -17.02 -6.79 19.18
C LEU A 147 -18.44 -6.86 19.76
N SER A 148 -19.10 -5.70 19.78
CA SER A 148 -20.35 -5.45 20.49
C SER A 148 -21.19 -4.36 19.78
N PRO A 149 -22.46 -4.18 20.18
CA PRO A 149 -23.28 -3.06 19.71
C PRO A 149 -22.76 -1.66 20.09
N THR A 150 -21.81 -1.57 21.03
CA THR A 150 -21.23 -0.31 21.53
C THR A 150 -19.71 -0.41 21.50
N PRO A 151 -19.11 -0.41 20.29
CA PRO A 151 -17.72 -0.82 20.11
C PRO A 151 -16.67 0.14 20.67
N ASN A 152 -17.03 1.41 20.79
CA ASN A 152 -16.20 2.45 21.41
C ASN A 152 -16.41 2.57 22.93
N GLU A 153 -17.39 1.85 23.49
CA GLU A 153 -17.56 1.74 24.94
C GLU A 153 -16.61 0.64 25.46
N PRO A 154 -15.53 1.01 26.18
CA PRO A 154 -14.55 0.04 26.61
C PRO A 154 -15.19 -1.04 27.49
N TYR A 155 -14.76 -2.28 27.27
CA TYR A 155 -15.15 -3.46 28.05
C TYR A 155 -16.60 -3.91 27.84
N SER A 156 -17.27 -3.36 26.82
CA SER A 156 -18.63 -3.76 26.46
C SER A 156 -18.74 -5.26 26.18
N PHE A 157 -19.86 -5.84 26.63
CA PHE A 157 -20.12 -7.26 26.46
C PHE A 157 -20.34 -7.57 24.98
N GLY A 158 -19.77 -8.69 24.54
CA GLY A 158 -19.91 -9.12 23.16
C GLY A 158 -21.36 -9.41 22.76
N TYR A 159 -21.59 -9.50 21.46
CA TYR A 159 -22.89 -9.87 20.90
C TYR A 159 -23.47 -11.15 21.53
N GLY A 160 -24.78 -11.18 21.76
CA GLY A 160 -25.49 -12.35 22.29
C GLY A 160 -25.33 -12.60 23.80
N ASN A 161 -24.71 -11.67 24.55
CA ASN A 161 -24.61 -11.69 26.01
C ASN A 161 -24.01 -13.00 26.57
N THR A 162 -22.90 -13.47 25.98
CA THR A 162 -22.21 -14.71 26.38
C THR A 162 -21.44 -14.59 27.71
N GLY A 163 -21.46 -13.41 28.33
CA GLY A 163 -20.78 -13.14 29.61
C GLY A 163 -19.29 -12.82 29.49
N ASN A 164 -18.74 -12.78 28.27
CA ASN A 164 -17.36 -12.40 27.99
C ASN A 164 -17.33 -11.23 27.01
N SER A 165 -16.45 -10.26 27.27
CA SER A 165 -16.13 -9.20 26.31
C SER A 165 -15.22 -9.79 25.23
N ARG A 166 -15.48 -9.46 23.97
CA ARG A 166 -14.63 -9.81 22.81
C ARG A 166 -14.21 -8.50 22.15
N MET A 167 -12.97 -8.42 21.66
CA MET A 167 -12.42 -7.18 21.12
C MET A 167 -11.40 -7.47 20.03
N ALA A 168 -10.98 -6.41 19.34
CA ALA A 168 -9.82 -6.40 18.48
C ALA A 168 -8.85 -5.29 18.92
N SER A 169 -7.57 -5.56 18.76
CA SER A 169 -6.52 -4.54 18.77
C SER A 169 -6.09 -4.28 17.34
N TRP A 170 -5.70 -3.04 17.04
CA TRP A 170 -5.22 -2.68 15.72
C TRP A 170 -4.07 -1.67 15.80
N GLY A 171 -3.23 -1.69 14.79
CA GLY A 171 -2.19 -0.69 14.56
C GLY A 171 -2.16 -0.28 13.09
N HIS A 172 -2.02 1.01 12.84
CA HIS A 172 -1.69 1.60 11.55
C HIS A 172 -0.16 1.68 11.46
N PHE A 173 0.42 1.00 10.48
CA PHE A 173 1.86 0.88 10.32
C PHE A 173 2.33 1.44 8.99
N ARG A 174 3.52 2.03 9.01
CA ARG A 174 4.32 2.34 7.81
C ARG A 174 5.54 1.42 7.77
N ASP A 175 5.75 0.66 6.70
CA ASP A 175 6.97 -0.14 6.52
C ASP A 175 8.13 0.79 6.15
N ARG A 176 9.13 0.87 7.02
CA ARG A 176 10.33 1.72 6.88
C ARG A 176 11.18 1.39 5.66
N ARG A 177 11.00 0.22 5.04
CA ARG A 177 11.78 -0.21 3.87
C ARG A 177 11.30 0.38 2.56
N ASN A 178 9.99 0.60 2.42
CA ASN A 178 9.36 1.04 1.17
C ASN A 178 8.34 2.17 1.36
N GLY A 179 8.06 2.59 2.59
CA GLY A 179 7.10 3.65 2.90
C GLY A 179 5.63 3.21 2.89
N HIS A 180 5.31 1.97 2.54
CA HIS A 180 3.93 1.54 2.36
C HIS A 180 3.20 1.46 3.70
N GLU A 181 1.96 1.95 3.72
CA GLU A 181 1.10 1.96 4.90
C GLU A 181 0.05 0.84 4.87
N PHE A 182 -0.29 0.29 6.04
CA PHE A 182 -1.33 -0.73 6.20
C PHE A 182 -1.87 -0.80 7.63
N TYR A 183 -3.07 -1.37 7.79
CA TYR A 183 -3.60 -1.74 9.10
C TYR A 183 -3.30 -3.19 9.43
N ALA A 184 -2.76 -3.45 10.63
CA ALA A 184 -2.75 -4.78 11.22
C ALA A 184 -3.83 -4.88 12.30
N VAL A 185 -4.67 -5.91 12.22
CA VAL A 185 -5.75 -6.16 13.19
C VAL A 185 -5.54 -7.53 13.80
N ASN A 186 -5.76 -7.65 15.11
CA ASN A 186 -5.72 -8.92 15.81
C ASN A 186 -6.97 -9.12 16.66
N THR A 187 -7.62 -10.28 16.56
CA THR A 187 -8.89 -10.56 17.24
C THR A 187 -9.04 -11.99 17.74
N HIS A 188 -10.00 -12.20 18.63
CA HIS A 188 -10.39 -13.52 19.13
C HIS A 188 -11.91 -13.58 19.25
N PHE A 189 -12.54 -14.42 18.43
CA PHE A 189 -13.99 -14.53 18.32
C PHE A 189 -14.61 -15.38 19.43
N ASP A 190 -15.94 -15.30 19.57
CA ASP A 190 -16.65 -16.07 20.59
C ASP A 190 -16.64 -17.59 20.30
N HIS A 191 -16.07 -18.35 21.24
CA HIS A 191 -15.97 -19.81 21.19
C HIS A 191 -17.30 -20.59 21.21
N ALA A 192 -18.39 -20.00 21.69
CA ALA A 192 -19.63 -20.71 21.99
C ALA A 192 -20.82 -20.28 21.12
N ASN A 193 -20.89 -19.00 20.74
CA ASN A 193 -22.06 -18.41 20.09
C ASN A 193 -21.78 -18.07 18.61
N ASN A 194 -22.42 -18.80 17.71
CA ASN A 194 -22.34 -18.57 16.26
C ASN A 194 -22.85 -17.19 15.83
N ASP A 195 -23.94 -16.69 16.43
CA ASP A 195 -24.50 -15.37 16.09
C ASP A 195 -23.51 -14.26 16.50
N ALA A 196 -22.86 -14.44 17.64
CA ALA A 196 -21.82 -13.51 18.09
C ALA A 196 -20.62 -13.47 17.12
N ARG A 197 -20.18 -14.64 16.64
CA ARG A 197 -19.13 -14.74 15.60
C ARG A 197 -19.54 -14.09 14.29
N TYR A 198 -20.79 -14.29 13.87
CA TYR A 198 -21.31 -13.70 12.64
C TYR A 198 -21.32 -12.18 12.73
N ARG A 199 -21.84 -11.62 13.83
CA ARG A 199 -21.90 -10.16 14.04
C ARG A 199 -20.52 -9.55 14.22
N ALA A 200 -19.59 -10.25 14.86
CA ALA A 200 -18.20 -9.82 14.93
C ALA A 200 -17.53 -9.75 13.55
N ALA A 201 -17.74 -10.79 12.72
CA ALA A 201 -17.29 -10.78 11.33
C ALA A 201 -17.90 -9.63 10.53
N ASP A 202 -19.20 -9.41 10.70
CA ASP A 202 -19.94 -8.34 10.04
C ASP A 202 -19.42 -6.95 10.39
N GLN A 203 -19.17 -6.72 11.68
CA GLN A 203 -18.62 -5.48 12.19
C GLN A 203 -17.21 -5.20 11.67
N ILE A 204 -16.32 -6.20 11.70
CA ILE A 204 -14.95 -6.05 11.17
C ILE A 204 -14.99 -5.75 9.67
N ALA A 205 -15.79 -6.49 8.89
CA ALA A 205 -15.96 -6.22 7.47
C ALA A 205 -16.48 -4.80 7.23
N GLY A 206 -17.51 -4.38 7.97
CA GLY A 206 -18.12 -3.07 7.87
C GLY A 206 -17.15 -1.90 8.09
N TYR A 207 -16.24 -2.01 9.06
CA TYR A 207 -15.21 -0.99 9.31
C TYR A 207 -14.30 -0.77 8.10
N PHE A 208 -13.87 -1.84 7.45
CA PHE A 208 -12.91 -1.77 6.34
C PHE A 208 -13.58 -1.67 4.96
N THR A 209 -14.91 -1.69 4.89
CA THR A 209 -15.68 -1.31 3.68
C THR A 209 -16.26 0.10 3.77
N GLY A 210 -16.01 0.85 4.85
CA GLY A 210 -16.59 2.17 5.08
C GLY A 210 -18.11 2.16 5.21
N ASP A 211 -18.70 1.06 5.71
CA ASP A 211 -20.16 0.98 5.86
C ASP A 211 -20.62 1.98 6.94
N PRO A 212 -21.49 2.97 6.59
CA PRO A 212 -21.95 3.98 7.55
C PRO A 212 -22.69 3.40 8.77
N ALA A 213 -23.16 2.15 8.70
CA ALA A 213 -23.75 1.46 9.85
C ALA A 213 -22.73 1.17 10.97
N TYR A 214 -21.44 1.17 10.62
CA TYR A 214 -20.32 0.91 11.53
C TYR A 214 -19.42 2.15 11.72
N ASP A 215 -19.78 3.29 11.14
CA ASP A 215 -19.11 4.56 11.40
C ASP A 215 -19.42 5.02 12.84
N VAL A 216 -18.47 4.78 13.74
CA VAL A 216 -18.58 5.07 15.17
C VAL A 216 -17.46 5.98 15.61
N ASP A 217 -17.82 7.04 16.34
CA ASP A 217 -16.86 8.02 16.85
C ASP A 217 -15.69 7.34 17.57
N GLY A 218 -14.48 7.58 17.07
CA GLY A 218 -13.22 7.07 17.63
C GLY A 218 -12.77 5.71 17.09
N VAL A 219 -13.49 5.10 16.15
CA VAL A 219 -13.08 3.88 15.44
C VAL A 219 -13.40 4.06 13.95
N THR A 220 -12.51 4.77 13.26
CA THR A 220 -12.61 5.04 11.82
C THR A 220 -11.31 4.60 11.14
N PHE A 221 -11.44 3.87 10.05
CA PHE A 221 -10.30 3.40 9.25
C PHE A 221 -10.38 4.08 7.88
N ARG A 222 -9.22 4.38 7.29
CA ARG A 222 -9.19 4.73 5.88
C ARG A 222 -9.51 3.49 5.04
N ASP A 223 -10.39 3.64 4.06
CA ASP A 223 -10.85 2.56 3.18
C ASP A 223 -9.89 2.26 2.01
N ASP A 224 -8.86 3.10 1.87
CA ASP A 224 -7.84 3.06 0.84
C ASP A 224 -6.58 2.26 1.27
N LEU A 225 -6.40 1.99 2.57
CA LEU A 225 -5.23 1.27 3.08
C LEU A 225 -5.41 -0.26 3.07
N PRO A 226 -4.38 -1.02 2.69
CA PRO A 226 -4.36 -2.48 2.86
C PRO A 226 -4.54 -2.90 4.32
N VAL A 227 -5.14 -4.06 4.54
CA VAL A 227 -5.41 -4.60 5.88
C VAL A 227 -4.89 -6.02 5.98
N VAL A 228 -4.25 -6.36 7.09
CA VAL A 228 -3.87 -7.73 7.48
C VAL A 228 -4.51 -8.06 8.82
N ILE A 229 -5.30 -9.13 8.87
CA ILE A 229 -6.04 -9.55 10.06
C ILE A 229 -5.53 -10.90 10.54
N THR A 230 -5.17 -10.97 11.81
CA THR A 230 -4.78 -12.18 12.52
C THR A 230 -5.84 -12.54 13.56
N GLY A 231 -6.01 -13.82 13.86
CA GLY A 231 -6.92 -14.20 14.93
C GLY A 231 -7.23 -15.68 15.05
N ASP A 232 -7.77 -16.03 16.21
CA ASP A 232 -8.59 -17.22 16.43
C ASP A 232 -10.05 -16.84 16.21
N PHE A 233 -10.61 -17.28 15.10
CA PHE A 233 -11.96 -16.93 14.69
C PHE A 233 -13.02 -17.91 15.24
N ASN A 234 -12.58 -18.98 15.91
CA ASN A 234 -13.44 -19.99 16.53
C ASN A 234 -14.47 -20.64 15.58
N PHE A 235 -14.32 -20.55 14.26
CA PHE A 235 -15.12 -21.27 13.27
C PHE A 235 -14.22 -22.09 12.34
N ASN A 236 -14.72 -23.25 11.90
CA ASN A 236 -13.92 -24.20 11.13
C ASN A 236 -13.93 -23.89 9.63
N ARG A 237 -12.77 -24.06 8.98
CA ARG A 237 -12.60 -23.92 7.51
C ARG A 237 -13.45 -24.89 6.69
N GLY A 238 -13.77 -26.06 7.24
CA GLY A 238 -14.66 -27.02 6.57
C GLY A 238 -16.12 -26.57 6.48
N ASP A 239 -16.60 -25.82 7.47
CA ASP A 239 -17.99 -25.33 7.53
C ASP A 239 -18.20 -24.13 6.60
N SER A 240 -17.13 -23.39 6.29
CA SER A 240 -17.14 -22.23 5.41
C SER A 240 -17.14 -22.58 3.91
N LEU A 241 -16.44 -23.65 3.50
CA LEU A 241 -16.45 -24.15 2.12
C LEU A 241 -17.80 -24.78 1.73
N ALA A 242 -18.49 -25.43 2.67
CA ALA A 242 -19.80 -26.03 2.43
C ALA A 242 -20.90 -24.96 2.22
N ALA A 243 -20.83 -23.82 2.92
CA ALA A 243 -21.78 -22.73 2.75
C ALA A 243 -21.73 -22.10 1.34
N GLY A 244 -20.53 -21.97 0.75
CA GLY A 244 -20.34 -21.48 -0.63
C GLY A 244 -20.90 -22.45 -1.70
N VAL A 245 -20.86 -23.75 -1.45
CA VAL A 245 -21.41 -24.78 -2.37
C VAL A 245 -22.93 -24.87 -2.27
N VAL A 246 -23.52 -24.71 -1.08
CA VAL A 246 -24.98 -24.78 -0.88
C VAL A 246 -25.71 -23.58 -1.48
N LEU A 247 -25.11 -22.39 -1.50
CA LEU A 247 -25.71 -21.19 -2.10
C LEU A 247 -25.75 -21.27 -3.65
N ASN A 248 -24.82 -21.97 -4.28
CA ASN A 248 -24.85 -22.22 -5.73
C ASN A 248 -25.79 -23.37 -6.13
N ALA A 249 -26.20 -24.22 -5.18
CA ALA A 249 -26.99 -25.42 -5.47
C ALA A 249 -28.48 -25.28 -5.12
N ASN A 250 -28.89 -24.36 -4.25
CA ASN A 250 -30.27 -24.30 -3.74
C ASN A 250 -30.94 -22.94 -3.99
N SER A 251 -31.17 -22.61 -5.26
CA SER A 251 -32.27 -21.73 -5.67
C SER A 251 -33.51 -22.55 -6.06
N ALA A 252 -33.87 -23.56 -5.27
CA ALA A 252 -35.19 -24.19 -5.20
C ALA A 252 -35.17 -25.32 -4.15
N GLU A 253 -36.13 -25.29 -3.24
CA GLU A 253 -36.49 -26.38 -2.31
C GLU A 253 -35.57 -26.68 -1.12
N ALA A 254 -36.01 -26.30 0.09
CA ALA A 254 -36.11 -27.24 1.22
C ALA A 254 -36.84 -26.60 2.42
N GLU A 255 -38.10 -26.99 2.60
CA GLU A 255 -38.84 -26.87 3.85
C GLU A 255 -38.33 -27.88 4.92
N ARG A 256 -38.35 -27.44 6.19
CA ARG A 256 -38.56 -28.19 7.46
C ARG A 256 -37.83 -29.53 7.68
N LEU A 257 -36.98 -29.56 8.71
CA LEU A 257 -36.84 -30.73 9.62
C LEU A 257 -36.66 -30.29 11.10
N PRO A 258 -37.06 -31.12 12.09
CA PRO A 258 -37.28 -30.72 13.48
C PRO A 258 -36.07 -30.97 14.42
N GLY A 259 -36.16 -30.34 15.60
CA GLY A 259 -35.07 -30.09 16.56
C GLY A 259 -34.31 -31.28 17.13
N ASN A 260 -33.06 -30.99 17.52
CA ASN A 260 -32.26 -31.79 18.43
C ASN A 260 -31.83 -30.93 19.62
N GLN A 261 -32.11 -31.41 20.83
CA GLN A 261 -31.70 -30.79 22.09
C GLN A 261 -30.18 -30.94 22.32
N PRO A 262 -29.50 -29.95 22.92
CA PRO A 262 -28.11 -30.12 23.34
C PRO A 262 -28.00 -31.05 24.55
N ALA A 263 -26.99 -31.92 24.52
CA ALA A 263 -26.61 -32.79 25.62
C ALA A 263 -26.04 -31.97 26.79
N HIS A 264 -26.45 -32.33 28.01
CA HIS A 264 -26.02 -31.77 29.27
C HIS A 264 -24.59 -32.25 29.60
N ASP A 265 -23.64 -31.32 29.80
CA ASP A 265 -22.34 -31.61 30.42
C ASP A 265 -22.43 -31.28 31.93
N PRO A 266 -22.23 -32.25 32.86
CA PRO A 266 -22.39 -32.02 34.28
C PRO A 266 -21.04 -31.76 34.96
N MET A 267 -20.37 -30.64 34.67
CA MET A 267 -19.22 -30.21 35.49
C MET A 267 -18.91 -28.72 35.32
N LYS A 268 -19.78 -27.83 35.84
CA LYS A 268 -19.44 -26.40 36.07
C LYS A 268 -20.43 -25.66 36.98
N ASP A 269 -20.98 -26.35 37.99
CA ASP A 269 -21.80 -25.69 39.02
C ASP A 269 -21.12 -25.71 40.38
N THR A 270 -20.22 -24.74 40.59
CA THR A 270 -19.94 -24.18 41.92
C THR A 270 -19.43 -22.75 41.76
N ARG A 271 -20.33 -21.75 41.77
CA ARG A 271 -19.99 -20.40 42.23
C ARG A 271 -21.07 -19.89 43.19
N PRO A 272 -20.70 -19.35 44.36
CA PRO A 272 -21.64 -18.83 45.34
C PRO A 272 -22.16 -17.44 44.92
N ASP A 273 -23.47 -17.25 45.13
CA ASP A 273 -24.27 -16.03 45.17
C ASP A 273 -23.59 -14.70 44.78
N SER A 274 -23.97 -14.15 43.62
CA SER A 274 -23.68 -12.78 43.20
C SER A 274 -24.59 -11.78 43.96
N PRO A 275 -24.06 -10.71 44.58
CA PRO A 275 -24.84 -9.76 45.38
C PRO A 275 -25.26 -8.51 44.57
N TYR A 276 -25.79 -8.67 43.36
CA TYR A 276 -26.33 -7.54 42.58
C TYR A 276 -27.82 -7.72 42.29
N PRO A 277 -28.66 -6.71 42.59
CA PRO A 277 -30.08 -6.74 42.26
C PRO A 277 -30.25 -6.63 40.74
N SER A 278 -31.08 -7.50 40.17
CA SER A 278 -31.55 -7.43 38.79
C SER A 278 -32.22 -6.07 38.52
N LEU A 279 -31.56 -5.22 37.74
CA LEU A 279 -32.16 -4.00 37.19
C LEU A 279 -32.89 -4.34 35.89
N PRO A 280 -34.12 -3.83 35.65
CA PRO A 280 -34.81 -4.00 34.39
C PRO A 280 -34.30 -2.92 33.42
N PHE A 281 -33.43 -3.31 32.49
CA PHE A 281 -33.06 -2.42 31.39
C PHE A 281 -33.97 -2.68 30.19
N GLY A 282 -34.67 -1.63 29.78
CA GLY A 282 -35.49 -1.62 28.57
C GLY A 282 -34.61 -1.80 27.34
N THR A 283 -35.14 -2.52 26.36
CA THR A 283 -34.61 -2.64 25.00
C THR A 283 -34.26 -1.26 24.43
N PRO A 284 -33.00 -0.99 24.06
CA PRO A 284 -32.68 0.14 23.19
C PRO A 284 -33.36 -0.09 21.82
N ALA A 285 -33.85 0.99 21.23
CA ALA A 285 -34.32 0.97 19.86
C ALA A 285 -33.11 0.74 18.93
N GLY A 286 -33.15 -0.33 18.14
CA GLY A 286 -32.19 -0.52 17.03
C GLY A 286 -31.42 -1.85 16.98
N GLU A 287 -31.75 -2.88 17.77
CA GLU A 287 -31.15 -4.20 17.54
C GLU A 287 -31.56 -4.75 16.15
N PRO A 288 -30.61 -5.06 15.25
CA PRO A 288 -30.93 -5.79 14.03
C PRO A 288 -31.48 -7.16 14.42
N THR A 289 -32.71 -7.44 13.98
CA THR A 289 -33.39 -8.73 14.14
C THR A 289 -32.45 -9.90 13.85
N PRO A 290 -32.51 -11.02 14.59
CA PRO A 290 -31.71 -12.20 14.30
C PRO A 290 -31.96 -12.63 12.85
N LEU A 291 -30.93 -12.59 12.01
CA LEU A 291 -31.05 -13.06 10.65
C LEU A 291 -31.09 -14.58 10.66
N VAL A 292 -32.28 -15.12 10.41
CA VAL A 292 -32.47 -16.50 9.98
C VAL A 292 -31.99 -16.57 8.52
N GLY A 293 -30.67 -16.59 8.34
CA GLY A 293 -29.98 -16.60 7.05
C GLY A 293 -28.68 -17.38 7.17
N ASN A 294 -28.47 -18.32 6.26
CA ASN A 294 -27.48 -19.40 6.33
C ASN A 294 -26.06 -18.94 5.95
N THR A 295 -25.60 -17.78 6.43
CA THR A 295 -24.29 -17.20 6.07
C THR A 295 -23.29 -17.38 7.22
N SER A 296 -22.14 -17.98 6.93
CA SER A 296 -21.07 -18.20 7.92
C SER A 296 -20.30 -16.90 8.19
N PRO A 297 -19.64 -16.75 9.36
CA PRO A 297 -18.73 -15.63 9.60
C PRO A 297 -17.65 -15.49 8.52
N TYR A 298 -17.13 -16.62 8.01
CA TYR A 298 -16.23 -16.65 6.86
C TYR A 298 -16.83 -16.02 5.62
N HIS A 299 -18.13 -16.22 5.36
CA HIS A 299 -18.77 -15.61 4.20
C HIS A 299 -18.77 -14.08 4.29
N ARG A 300 -18.97 -13.52 5.49
CA ARG A 300 -18.97 -12.05 5.69
C ARG A 300 -17.59 -11.42 5.61
N LEU A 301 -16.54 -12.16 5.96
CA LEU A 301 -15.17 -11.65 5.88
C LEU A 301 -14.56 -11.90 4.50
N VAL A 302 -14.79 -13.08 3.91
CA VAL A 302 -14.06 -13.56 2.74
C VAL A 302 -14.94 -13.63 1.49
N THR A 303 -15.76 -14.68 1.35
CA THR A 303 -16.42 -14.95 0.05
C THR A 303 -17.45 -13.90 -0.39
N GLY A 304 -17.98 -13.11 0.53
CA GLY A 304 -18.86 -11.96 0.26
C GLY A 304 -18.43 -10.72 1.05
N GLY A 305 -17.17 -10.71 1.51
CA GLY A 305 -16.56 -9.65 2.30
C GLY A 305 -15.32 -9.07 1.60
N PRO A 306 -14.62 -8.12 2.24
CA PRO A 306 -13.51 -7.41 1.63
C PRO A 306 -12.16 -8.14 1.68
N PHE A 307 -12.08 -9.31 2.31
CA PHE A 307 -10.81 -9.99 2.56
C PHE A 307 -10.64 -11.29 1.77
N ILE A 308 -9.40 -11.70 1.62
CA ILE A 308 -8.97 -13.01 1.15
C ILE A 308 -8.40 -13.82 2.33
N ASP A 309 -8.53 -15.15 2.27
CA ASP A 309 -7.80 -16.06 3.18
C ASP A 309 -6.38 -16.23 2.66
N ALA A 310 -5.38 -15.85 3.46
CA ALA A 310 -3.97 -15.94 3.07
C ALA A 310 -3.56 -17.38 2.74
N TRP A 311 -4.17 -18.39 3.36
CA TRP A 311 -3.87 -19.77 3.00
C TRP A 311 -4.35 -20.11 1.58
N ASP A 312 -5.54 -19.67 1.20
CA ASP A 312 -6.12 -19.92 -0.13
C ASP A 312 -5.44 -19.07 -1.22
N ALA A 313 -5.01 -17.86 -0.87
CA ALA A 313 -4.36 -16.93 -1.80
C ALA A 313 -2.87 -17.17 -1.99
N ALA A 314 -2.21 -17.92 -1.10
CA ALA A 314 -0.77 -18.14 -1.15
C ALA A 314 -0.32 -18.86 -2.43
N ASP A 315 0.70 -18.30 -3.11
CA ASP A 315 1.35 -18.96 -4.26
C ASP A 315 1.93 -20.32 -3.88
N VAL A 316 2.53 -20.41 -2.69
CA VAL A 316 3.12 -21.63 -2.15
C VAL A 316 2.59 -21.91 -0.76
N THR A 317 2.01 -23.09 -0.56
CA THR A 317 1.61 -23.55 0.77
C THR A 317 2.57 -24.61 1.31
N GLY A 318 2.91 -24.48 2.60
CA GLY A 318 3.62 -25.53 3.34
C GLY A 318 2.73 -26.75 3.61
N PRO A 319 3.29 -27.81 4.20
CA PRO A 319 2.50 -28.98 4.61
C PRO A 319 1.36 -28.58 5.55
N ALA A 320 0.12 -28.88 5.17
CA ALA A 320 -1.06 -28.59 5.98
C ALA A 320 -1.31 -29.71 7.01
N PRO A 321 -1.39 -29.41 8.31
CA PRO A 321 -1.98 -30.33 9.28
C PRO A 321 -3.49 -30.50 9.04
N THR A 322 -4.12 -31.45 9.73
CA THR A 322 -5.58 -31.67 9.65
C THR A 322 -6.41 -30.50 10.17
N GLY A 323 -5.82 -29.66 11.01
CA GLY A 323 -6.40 -28.50 11.66
C GLY A 323 -5.32 -27.73 12.44
N THR A 324 -5.71 -26.64 13.07
CA THR A 324 -4.84 -25.81 13.92
C THR A 324 -5.07 -26.08 15.40
N PHE A 325 -6.15 -26.79 15.79
CA PHE A 325 -6.43 -27.12 17.19
C PHE A 325 -5.85 -28.49 17.59
N SER A 326 -5.07 -28.51 18.67
CA SER A 326 -4.48 -29.72 19.25
C SER A 326 -5.03 -30.07 20.64
N GLY A 327 -5.48 -29.08 21.42
CA GLY A 327 -5.84 -29.31 22.82
C GLY A 327 -4.69 -29.90 23.65
N PHE A 328 -3.44 -29.58 23.30
CA PHE A 328 -2.20 -30.20 23.80
C PHE A 328 -2.00 -31.68 23.44
N GLY A 329 -2.87 -32.26 22.61
CA GLY A 329 -2.86 -33.68 22.23
C GLY A 329 -2.68 -33.91 20.73
N GLU A 330 -3.39 -34.91 20.21
CA GLU A 330 -3.45 -35.15 18.78
C GLU A 330 -4.23 -34.04 18.07
N LEU A 331 -3.71 -33.58 16.92
CA LEU A 331 -4.38 -32.60 16.09
C LEU A 331 -5.74 -33.13 15.64
N ASP A 332 -6.78 -32.31 15.82
CA ASP A 332 -8.08 -32.60 15.25
C ASP A 332 -8.25 -31.92 13.88
N ASN A 333 -9.48 -31.89 13.37
CA ASN A 333 -9.82 -31.35 12.06
C ASN A 333 -10.37 -29.91 12.10
N ARG A 334 -10.20 -29.19 13.21
CA ARG A 334 -10.63 -27.81 13.36
C ARG A 334 -9.51 -26.87 12.95
N TRP A 335 -9.76 -26.10 11.91
CA TRP A 335 -8.92 -24.98 11.48
C TRP A 335 -9.59 -23.69 11.97
N LEU A 336 -9.07 -23.13 13.06
CA LEU A 336 -9.68 -22.01 13.79
C LEU A 336 -8.89 -20.71 13.69
N ASP A 337 -7.62 -20.82 13.32
CA ASP A 337 -6.65 -19.71 13.29
C ASP A 337 -6.41 -19.28 11.84
N TRP A 338 -6.52 -17.98 11.59
CA TRP A 338 -6.52 -17.44 10.23
C TRP A 338 -5.67 -16.17 10.12
N ILE A 339 -5.07 -16.02 8.95
CA ILE A 339 -4.55 -14.74 8.47
C ILE A 339 -5.44 -14.35 7.29
N LEU A 340 -6.16 -13.25 7.41
CA LEU A 340 -6.92 -12.64 6.32
C LEU A 340 -6.20 -11.39 5.86
N ALA A 341 -6.37 -11.01 4.59
CA ALA A 341 -5.80 -9.79 4.06
C ALA A 341 -6.76 -9.11 3.08
N SER A 342 -6.61 -7.81 2.83
CA SER A 342 -7.29 -7.15 1.70
C SER A 342 -6.91 -7.81 0.38
N GLU A 343 -7.79 -7.80 -0.62
CA GLU A 343 -7.53 -8.39 -1.95
C GLU A 343 -6.28 -7.83 -2.64
N SER A 344 -5.90 -6.58 -2.33
CA SER A 344 -4.71 -5.92 -2.86
C SER A 344 -3.39 -6.44 -2.26
N VAL A 345 -3.42 -7.20 -1.17
CA VAL A 345 -2.23 -7.77 -0.52
C VAL A 345 -1.85 -9.07 -1.22
N GLU A 346 -0.63 -9.12 -1.76
CA GLU A 346 -0.09 -10.34 -2.36
C GLU A 346 0.37 -11.30 -1.24
N VAL A 347 0.03 -12.59 -1.37
CA VAL A 347 0.43 -13.63 -0.43
C VAL A 347 1.37 -14.60 -1.12
N LEU A 348 2.64 -14.56 -0.75
CA LEU A 348 3.69 -15.34 -1.42
C LEU A 348 3.74 -16.77 -0.89
N GLN A 349 3.60 -16.93 0.42
CA GLN A 349 3.51 -18.25 1.03
C GLN A 349 2.73 -18.25 2.33
N ALA A 350 2.15 -19.40 2.66
CA ALA A 350 1.51 -19.66 3.94
C ALA A 350 1.84 -21.07 4.46
N TYR A 351 2.02 -21.21 5.76
CA TYR A 351 2.31 -22.49 6.42
C TYR A 351 1.83 -22.52 7.87
N VAL A 352 1.71 -23.72 8.43
CA VAL A 352 1.46 -23.93 9.87
C VAL A 352 2.77 -24.36 10.51
N ASP A 353 3.22 -23.62 11.52
CA ASP A 353 4.43 -24.00 12.25
C ASP A 353 4.11 -25.16 13.19
N THR A 354 4.74 -26.30 12.92
CA THR A 354 4.55 -27.56 13.68
C THR A 354 5.76 -27.89 14.56
N TYR A 355 6.65 -26.92 14.80
CA TYR A 355 7.83 -27.10 15.62
C TYR A 355 7.47 -27.32 17.08
N ARG A 356 8.09 -28.35 17.68
CA ARG A 356 7.85 -28.77 19.06
C ARG A 356 9.12 -29.39 19.64
N PRO A 357 10.07 -28.56 20.08
CA PRO A 357 11.39 -29.02 20.50
C PRO A 357 11.33 -29.94 21.74
N GLY A 358 10.41 -29.71 22.67
CA GLY A 358 10.13 -30.58 23.81
C GLY A 358 9.28 -31.83 23.49
N GLY A 359 8.81 -31.98 22.25
CA GLY A 359 7.94 -33.09 21.81
C GLY A 359 6.46 -32.94 22.16
N GLU A 360 6.09 -31.90 22.90
CA GLU A 360 4.72 -31.50 23.24
C GLU A 360 4.38 -30.15 22.57
N TRP A 361 3.09 -29.83 22.41
CA TRP A 361 2.67 -28.59 21.74
C TRP A 361 2.78 -27.39 22.70
N PRO A 362 3.43 -26.28 22.30
CA PRO A 362 3.58 -25.12 23.19
C PRO A 362 2.25 -24.42 23.53
N SER A 363 1.21 -24.67 22.73
CA SER A 363 -0.16 -24.18 22.93
C SER A 363 -1.17 -25.25 22.48
N ASP A 364 -2.44 -25.10 22.88
CA ASP A 364 -3.55 -25.92 22.36
C ASP A 364 -3.93 -25.57 20.91
N HIS A 365 -3.32 -24.52 20.36
CA HIS A 365 -3.38 -24.14 18.95
C HIS A 365 -1.99 -24.15 18.31
N LEU A 366 -1.94 -24.33 16.99
CA LEU A 366 -0.73 -24.19 16.19
C LEU A 366 -0.71 -22.83 15.49
N PRO A 367 0.45 -22.15 15.41
CA PRO A 367 0.55 -20.88 14.72
C PRO A 367 0.42 -21.05 13.21
N VAL A 368 -0.33 -20.14 12.59
CA VAL A 368 -0.39 -19.97 11.13
C VAL A 368 0.49 -18.78 10.76
N VAL A 369 1.29 -18.93 9.72
CA VAL A 369 2.26 -17.93 9.25
C VAL A 369 2.05 -17.67 7.77
N ALA A 370 2.14 -16.42 7.36
CA ALA A 370 2.13 -16.00 5.96
C ALA A 370 3.23 -14.96 5.69
N ASP A 371 3.83 -15.01 4.50
CA ASP A 371 4.67 -13.94 3.97
C ASP A 371 3.82 -13.13 2.98
N VAL A 372 3.56 -11.86 3.31
CA VAL A 372 2.67 -10.96 2.57
C VAL A 372 3.42 -9.73 2.05
N VAL A 373 3.04 -9.25 0.87
CA VAL A 373 3.56 -7.99 0.30
C VAL A 373 2.45 -6.95 0.36
N ILE A 374 2.73 -5.86 1.08
CA ILE A 374 1.84 -4.71 1.16
C ILE A 374 2.03 -3.90 -0.13
N PRO A 375 0.98 -3.65 -0.93
CA PRO A 375 1.09 -2.84 -2.13
C PRO A 375 1.38 -1.38 -1.77
N ALA A 376 1.90 -0.62 -2.72
CA ALA A 376 1.96 0.83 -2.57
C ALA A 376 0.54 1.39 -2.43
N HIS A 377 0.37 2.40 -1.57
CA HIS A 377 -0.89 3.09 -1.48
C HIS A 377 -1.09 3.96 -2.72
N HIS A 378 -2.30 4.01 -3.26
CA HIS A 378 -2.56 4.78 -4.48
C HIS A 378 -2.47 6.30 -4.27
N ASP A 379 -2.59 6.81 -3.03
CA ASP A 379 -2.36 8.23 -2.71
C ASP A 379 -0.88 8.56 -2.43
N ASP A 380 0.01 7.56 -2.39
CA ASP A 380 1.47 7.76 -2.26
C ASP A 380 2.16 7.94 -3.62
N VAL A 381 1.42 7.84 -4.74
CA VAL A 381 1.97 8.02 -6.10
C VAL A 381 1.63 9.41 -6.62
N ASP A 382 2.63 10.27 -6.70
CA ASP A 382 2.47 11.62 -7.24
C ASP A 382 2.00 11.62 -8.71
N VAL A 383 0.90 12.33 -9.00
CA VAL A 383 0.49 12.69 -10.36
C VAL A 383 1.30 13.89 -10.81
N VAL A 384 2.31 13.64 -11.63
CA VAL A 384 3.19 14.67 -12.17
C VAL A 384 2.73 15.07 -13.57
N ALA A 385 2.21 16.29 -13.70
CA ALA A 385 1.70 16.84 -14.96
C ALA A 385 2.86 17.26 -15.90
N HIS A 386 3.16 16.42 -16.89
CA HIS A 386 4.26 16.62 -17.82
C HIS A 386 4.06 17.87 -18.69
N ARG A 387 4.90 18.89 -18.47
CA ARG A 387 4.82 20.22 -19.11
C ARG A 387 3.51 20.95 -18.85
N GLY A 388 2.92 20.71 -17.66
CA GLY A 388 1.53 21.05 -17.35
C GLY A 388 0.54 20.04 -17.91
N ALA A 389 -0.71 20.44 -18.10
CA ALA A 389 -1.75 19.63 -18.72
C ALA A 389 -1.57 19.55 -20.25
N SER A 390 -0.38 19.12 -20.71
CA SER A 390 0.12 19.25 -22.09
C SER A 390 -0.70 18.52 -23.16
N ARG A 391 -1.50 17.53 -22.76
CA ARG A 391 -2.51 16.92 -23.64
C ARG A 391 -3.66 17.88 -23.94
N TYR A 392 -4.01 18.74 -22.99
CA TYR A 392 -5.24 19.53 -22.94
C TYR A 392 -5.04 21.03 -23.18
N ALA A 393 -3.83 21.53 -22.93
CA ALA A 393 -3.39 22.89 -23.20
C ALA A 393 -1.95 22.88 -23.77
N PRO A 394 -1.49 23.95 -24.44
CA PRO A 394 -0.15 24.02 -25.02
C PRO A 394 0.94 23.82 -23.96
N GLU A 395 1.86 22.88 -24.18
CA GLU A 395 2.91 22.53 -23.22
C GLU A 395 3.74 23.75 -22.74
N ASN A 396 4.19 23.75 -21.48
CA ASN A 396 5.06 24.79 -20.91
C ASN A 396 4.47 26.22 -20.97
N THR A 397 3.15 26.35 -20.85
CA THR A 397 2.44 27.64 -20.83
C THR A 397 1.62 27.82 -19.55
N LEU A 398 1.28 29.07 -19.22
CA LEU A 398 0.45 29.37 -18.04
C LEU A 398 -0.90 28.61 -18.05
N PRO A 399 -1.67 28.55 -19.16
CA PRO A 399 -2.91 27.77 -19.20
C PRO A 399 -2.71 26.27 -18.95
N ALA A 400 -1.57 25.70 -19.36
CA ALA A 400 -1.28 24.29 -19.08
C ALA A 400 -0.95 24.04 -17.60
N ILE A 401 -0.26 24.97 -16.95
CA ILE A 401 0.04 24.91 -15.52
C ILE A 401 -1.25 25.05 -14.70
N GLU A 402 -2.04 26.09 -14.97
CA GLU A 402 -3.32 26.32 -14.27
C GLU A 402 -4.28 25.14 -14.44
N MET A 403 -4.38 24.60 -15.66
CA MET A 403 -5.21 23.44 -15.89
C MET A 403 -4.69 22.20 -15.16
N ALA A 404 -3.38 21.99 -15.06
CA ALA A 404 -2.83 20.87 -14.30
C ALA A 404 -3.18 20.97 -12.80
N ILE A 405 -3.03 22.16 -12.22
CA ILE A 405 -3.43 22.45 -10.83
C ILE A 405 -4.93 22.21 -10.65
N ALA A 406 -5.77 22.73 -11.56
CA ALA A 406 -7.23 22.56 -11.50
C ALA A 406 -7.67 21.10 -11.70
N MET A 407 -6.88 20.29 -12.41
CA MET A 407 -7.09 18.86 -12.55
C MET A 407 -6.62 18.07 -11.32
N GLY A 408 -5.98 18.69 -10.34
CA GLY A 408 -5.52 18.05 -9.11
C GLY A 408 -4.22 17.26 -9.29
N ALA A 409 -3.29 17.76 -10.11
CA ALA A 409 -1.93 17.23 -10.11
C ALA A 409 -1.20 17.64 -8.82
N GLU A 410 -0.51 16.71 -8.16
CA GLU A 410 0.32 16.99 -6.98
C GLU A 410 1.61 17.72 -7.36
N GLN A 411 2.13 17.49 -8.58
CA GLN A 411 3.25 18.25 -9.12
C GLN A 411 3.01 18.68 -10.57
N VAL A 412 3.55 19.85 -10.92
CA VAL A 412 3.60 20.32 -12.32
C VAL A 412 5.05 20.30 -12.80
N GLU A 413 5.30 19.55 -13.86
CA GLU A 413 6.60 19.50 -14.51
C GLU A 413 6.73 20.64 -15.53
N ILE A 414 7.88 21.31 -15.51
CA ILE A 414 8.21 22.40 -16.43
C ILE A 414 9.67 22.27 -16.91
N ASP A 415 9.86 22.56 -18.19
CA ASP A 415 11.17 22.53 -18.82
C ASP A 415 11.75 23.94 -18.89
N VAL A 416 12.98 24.16 -18.41
CA VAL A 416 13.57 25.50 -18.36
C VAL A 416 14.83 25.66 -19.20
N SER A 417 14.97 26.85 -19.78
CA SER A 417 16.13 27.30 -20.56
C SER A 417 16.39 28.79 -20.34
N LEU A 418 17.48 29.33 -20.89
CA LEU A 418 17.82 30.76 -20.76
C LEU A 418 17.53 31.53 -22.05
N SER A 419 17.04 32.76 -21.89
CA SER A 419 17.04 33.79 -22.93
C SER A 419 18.43 34.44 -23.11
N ALA A 420 18.58 35.28 -24.13
CA ALA A 420 19.82 36.05 -24.38
C ALA A 420 20.22 36.99 -23.24
N ASP A 421 19.24 37.48 -22.47
CA ASP A 421 19.41 38.33 -21.29
C ASP A 421 19.36 37.53 -19.96
N GLN A 422 19.61 36.22 -20.03
CA GLN A 422 19.75 35.31 -18.89
C GLN A 422 18.51 35.25 -17.99
N GLN A 423 17.32 35.49 -18.53
CA GLN A 423 16.07 35.16 -17.84
C GLN A 423 15.71 33.70 -18.10
N ILE A 424 15.14 33.04 -17.09
CA ILE A 424 14.68 31.67 -17.23
C ILE A 424 13.32 31.68 -17.93
N ILE A 425 13.21 30.95 -19.04
CA ILE A 425 12.00 30.76 -19.84
C ILE A 425 11.58 29.30 -19.85
N LEU A 426 10.29 29.03 -20.00
CA LEU A 426 9.77 27.68 -20.11
C LEU A 426 9.76 27.24 -21.58
N LEU A 427 10.52 26.18 -21.90
CA LEU A 427 10.61 25.61 -23.25
C LEU A 427 11.28 24.24 -23.18
N HIS A 428 10.62 23.23 -23.75
CA HIS A 428 11.18 21.88 -23.85
C HIS A 428 12.32 21.77 -24.88
N ASP A 429 12.11 22.33 -26.06
CA ASP A 429 12.99 22.15 -27.21
C ASP A 429 14.21 23.07 -27.13
N ASN A 430 15.29 22.68 -27.81
CA ASN A 430 16.43 23.57 -28.02
C ASN A 430 16.12 24.69 -29.04
N THR A 431 14.96 24.66 -29.69
CA THR A 431 14.56 25.54 -30.79
C THR A 431 13.13 26.02 -30.61
N LEU A 432 12.81 27.19 -31.14
CA LEU A 432 11.50 27.84 -31.02
C LEU A 432 10.46 27.34 -32.05
N SER A 433 10.87 26.70 -33.15
CA SER A 433 10.01 26.50 -34.33
C SER A 433 8.80 25.58 -34.11
N ARG A 434 8.88 24.56 -33.24
CA ARG A 434 7.78 23.60 -33.05
C ARG A 434 6.59 24.21 -32.32
N THR A 435 6.85 24.99 -31.28
CA THR A 435 5.85 25.44 -30.31
C THR A 435 5.55 26.93 -30.40
N THR A 436 6.15 27.65 -31.35
CA THR A 436 5.94 29.08 -31.51
C THR A 436 5.80 29.50 -32.98
N ASN A 437 5.37 30.74 -33.21
CA ASN A 437 5.35 31.39 -34.52
C ASN A 437 6.59 32.28 -34.80
N VAL A 438 7.76 31.93 -34.25
CA VAL A 438 9.01 32.72 -34.39
C VAL A 438 9.32 33.14 -35.83
N GLU A 439 9.07 32.25 -36.80
CA GLU A 439 9.34 32.48 -38.22
C GLU A 439 8.43 33.55 -38.84
N GLU A 440 7.24 33.74 -38.27
CA GLU A 440 6.29 34.76 -38.70
C GLU A 440 6.59 36.10 -38.02
N VAL A 441 6.79 36.10 -36.70
CA VAL A 441 7.00 37.32 -35.89
C VAL A 441 8.33 37.99 -36.24
N PHE A 442 9.39 37.20 -36.41
CA PHE A 442 10.74 37.68 -36.71
C PHE A 442 11.14 37.39 -38.17
N ALA A 443 10.18 37.43 -39.09
CA ALA A 443 10.43 37.19 -40.51
C ALA A 443 11.54 38.09 -41.08
N GLY A 444 12.60 37.46 -41.60
CA GLY A 444 13.76 38.15 -42.18
C GLY A 444 14.83 38.58 -41.17
N ASP A 445 14.65 38.29 -39.88
CA ASP A 445 15.72 38.42 -38.88
C ASP A 445 16.78 37.33 -39.11
N PRO A 446 18.08 37.66 -39.20
CA PRO A 446 19.15 36.68 -39.42
C PRO A 446 19.32 35.66 -38.30
N ARG A 447 18.73 35.90 -37.11
CA ARG A 447 18.69 34.94 -36.00
C ARG A 447 17.69 33.81 -36.24
N VAL A 448 16.68 34.03 -37.09
CA VAL A 448 15.67 33.04 -37.42
C VAL A 448 16.19 32.12 -38.51
N VAL A 449 16.45 30.89 -38.13
CA VAL A 449 16.78 29.79 -39.03
C VAL A 449 15.67 28.77 -38.91
N ALA A 450 15.09 28.38 -40.04
CA ALA A 450 14.02 27.39 -40.07
C ALA A 450 14.48 26.11 -39.35
N ASP A 451 13.67 25.65 -38.40
CA ASP A 451 13.92 24.50 -37.53
C ASP A 451 15.17 24.59 -36.61
N ASP A 452 15.86 25.73 -36.53
CA ASP A 452 17.12 25.89 -35.77
C ASP A 452 17.21 27.25 -35.02
N SER A 453 16.06 27.90 -34.80
CA SER A 453 15.99 29.18 -34.08
C SER A 453 16.09 28.96 -32.57
N VAL A 454 17.28 29.14 -32.00
CA VAL A 454 17.54 28.89 -30.58
C VAL A 454 17.10 30.06 -29.67
N PRO A 455 16.52 29.81 -28.47
CA PRO A 455 16.00 30.86 -27.60
C PRO A 455 17.08 31.79 -27.04
N GLN A 456 18.34 31.34 -26.93
CA GLN A 456 19.46 32.12 -26.40
C GLN A 456 19.88 33.29 -27.31
N LEU A 457 19.27 33.45 -28.50
CA LEU A 457 19.49 34.58 -29.39
C LEU A 457 18.46 35.72 -29.20
N PHE A 458 17.43 35.50 -28.39
CA PHE A 458 16.33 36.42 -28.18
C PHE A 458 16.21 36.79 -26.69
N THR A 459 15.89 38.04 -26.39
CA THR A 459 15.61 38.44 -25.00
C THR A 459 14.29 37.84 -24.52
N ALA A 460 14.07 37.73 -23.21
CA ALA A 460 12.78 37.26 -22.70
C ALA A 460 11.62 38.14 -23.17
N ALA A 461 11.84 39.45 -23.30
CA ALA A 461 10.83 40.36 -23.84
C ALA A 461 10.53 40.11 -25.33
N GLU A 462 11.52 39.69 -26.13
CA GLU A 462 11.29 39.26 -27.53
C GLU A 462 10.51 37.93 -27.56
N LEU A 463 10.91 36.96 -26.73
CA LEU A 463 10.26 35.65 -26.64
C LEU A 463 8.79 35.75 -26.19
N ALA A 464 8.47 36.67 -25.29
CA ALA A 464 7.10 36.92 -24.84
C ALA A 464 6.18 37.50 -25.93
N THR A 465 6.72 37.92 -27.08
CA THR A 465 5.90 38.36 -28.23
C THR A 465 5.43 37.20 -29.13
N LEU A 466 5.98 36.00 -28.92
CA LEU A 466 5.65 34.82 -29.71
C LEU A 466 4.33 34.20 -29.26
N GLU A 467 3.52 33.76 -30.21
CA GLU A 467 2.35 32.93 -29.96
C GLU A 467 2.79 31.49 -29.71
N ALA A 468 2.63 31.01 -28.48
CA ALA A 468 3.04 29.68 -28.00
C ALA A 468 1.91 28.63 -28.05
N SER A 469 0.75 28.95 -28.64
CA SER A 469 -0.43 28.07 -28.66
C SER A 469 -0.86 27.56 -30.04
N ASN A 470 -0.53 28.27 -31.12
CA ASN A 470 -1.14 28.03 -32.43
C ASN A 470 -0.42 26.94 -33.24
N TRP A 471 -0.31 25.74 -32.67
CA TRP A 471 0.37 24.59 -33.28
C TRP A 471 -0.32 23.27 -32.94
N GLY A 472 -0.01 22.21 -33.69
CA GLY A 472 -0.55 20.87 -33.46
C GLY A 472 -2.07 20.83 -33.36
N ARG A 473 -2.58 20.25 -32.26
CA ARG A 473 -4.02 20.13 -32.00
C ARG A 473 -4.72 21.43 -31.59
N PHE A 474 -3.95 22.40 -31.11
CA PHE A 474 -4.41 23.69 -30.64
C PHE A 474 -4.47 24.74 -31.75
N ALA A 475 -3.85 24.46 -32.92
CA ALA A 475 -3.86 25.34 -34.06
C ALA A 475 -5.29 25.69 -34.54
N VAL A 476 -5.47 26.92 -35.00
CA VAL A 476 -6.73 27.37 -35.60
C VAL A 476 -7.07 26.49 -36.80
N GLY A 477 -8.27 25.89 -36.76
CA GLY A 477 -8.75 24.99 -37.80
C GLY A 477 -8.26 23.54 -37.69
N SER A 478 -7.55 23.17 -36.62
CA SER A 478 -7.29 21.77 -36.28
C SER A 478 -8.59 20.98 -36.20
N THR A 479 -8.60 19.78 -36.79
CA THR A 479 -9.72 18.82 -36.71
C THR A 479 -9.45 17.71 -35.71
N SER A 480 -8.33 17.77 -34.98
CA SER A 480 -8.03 16.80 -33.92
C SER A 480 -9.05 16.93 -32.80
N ASP A 481 -9.42 15.80 -32.19
CA ASP A 481 -10.34 15.78 -31.04
C ASP A 481 -11.66 16.51 -31.33
N ASP A 482 -12.18 16.31 -32.55
CA ASP A 482 -13.39 16.95 -33.10
C ASP A 482 -13.34 18.50 -33.11
N GLY A 483 -12.12 19.06 -33.13
CA GLY A 483 -11.89 20.51 -33.10
C GLY A 483 -12.02 21.14 -31.72
N ARG A 484 -12.13 20.33 -30.66
CA ARG A 484 -12.41 20.76 -29.28
C ARG A 484 -11.49 21.87 -28.77
N TYR A 485 -10.19 21.79 -29.07
CA TYR A 485 -9.19 22.73 -28.55
C TYR A 485 -8.65 23.70 -29.62
N ALA A 486 -9.21 23.67 -30.83
CA ALA A 486 -8.72 24.46 -31.95
C ALA A 486 -8.90 25.96 -31.69
N GLY A 487 -7.79 26.69 -31.57
CA GLY A 487 -7.77 28.13 -31.29
C GLY A 487 -8.20 28.51 -29.87
N ALA A 488 -8.36 27.54 -28.96
CA ALA A 488 -8.87 27.80 -27.61
C ALA A 488 -7.91 28.62 -26.73
N TYR A 489 -6.61 28.62 -27.06
CA TYR A 489 -5.55 29.21 -26.25
C TYR A 489 -4.77 30.32 -26.98
N LEU A 490 -5.34 30.90 -28.04
CA LEU A 490 -4.73 32.01 -28.77
C LEU A 490 -4.38 33.17 -27.82
N GLY A 491 -3.24 33.81 -28.07
CA GLY A 491 -2.70 34.88 -27.23
C GLY A 491 -1.77 34.39 -26.11
N THR A 492 -1.51 33.09 -26.01
CA THR A 492 -0.60 32.55 -25.00
C THR A 492 0.84 32.77 -25.45
N HIS A 493 1.69 33.35 -24.58
CA HIS A 493 3.11 33.59 -24.86
C HIS A 493 4.03 32.53 -24.26
N VAL A 494 5.31 32.58 -24.61
CA VAL A 494 6.38 31.81 -23.94
C VAL A 494 6.62 32.44 -22.55
N PRO A 495 6.30 31.76 -21.44
CA PRO A 495 6.39 32.37 -20.12
C PRO A 495 7.81 32.30 -19.55
N THR A 496 8.11 33.24 -18.67
CA THR A 496 9.26 33.18 -17.76
C THR A 496 8.97 32.28 -16.57
N LEU A 497 10.02 31.79 -15.90
CA LEU A 497 9.85 31.04 -14.64
C LEU A 497 9.14 31.88 -13.58
N ALA A 498 9.42 33.19 -13.50
CA ALA A 498 8.76 34.07 -12.54
C ALA A 498 7.24 34.17 -12.75
N GLU A 499 6.78 34.22 -14.01
CA GLU A 499 5.35 34.18 -14.33
C GLU A 499 4.73 32.83 -13.97
N ALA A 500 5.42 31.72 -14.26
CA ALA A 500 4.95 30.39 -13.90
C ALA A 500 4.83 30.20 -12.37
N LEU A 501 5.84 30.62 -11.61
CA LEU A 501 5.85 30.49 -10.14
C LEU A 501 4.75 31.33 -9.46
N ALA A 502 4.34 32.46 -10.06
CA ALA A 502 3.25 33.27 -9.53
C ALA A 502 1.91 32.51 -9.46
N LEU A 503 1.69 31.54 -10.36
CA LEU A 503 0.49 30.70 -10.35
C LEU A 503 0.38 29.79 -9.12
N PHE A 504 1.51 29.53 -8.44
CA PHE A 504 1.56 28.63 -7.30
C PHE A 504 1.33 29.34 -5.95
N GLU A 505 1.27 30.68 -5.94
CA GLU A 505 1.09 31.48 -4.72
C GLU A 505 -0.19 31.09 -3.96
N ASP A 506 -1.28 30.81 -4.68
CA ASP A 506 -2.56 30.36 -4.13
C ASP A 506 -2.66 28.85 -3.94
N HIS A 507 -1.59 28.11 -4.27
CA HIS A 507 -1.53 26.65 -4.28
C HIS A 507 -0.26 26.13 -3.60
N PRO A 508 0.00 26.46 -2.32
CA PRO A 508 1.27 26.16 -1.64
C PRO A 508 1.59 24.66 -1.53
N ASP A 509 0.58 23.81 -1.65
CA ASP A 509 0.69 22.36 -1.54
C ASP A 509 1.05 21.67 -2.87
N VAL A 510 0.94 22.38 -4.00
CA VAL A 510 1.31 21.82 -5.32
C VAL A 510 2.80 22.00 -5.58
N GLY A 511 3.48 20.91 -5.90
CA GLY A 511 4.90 20.89 -6.18
C GLY A 511 5.27 21.24 -7.62
N LEU A 512 6.57 21.49 -7.84
CA LEU A 512 7.14 21.63 -9.17
C LEU A 512 8.24 20.63 -9.43
N LEU A 513 8.26 20.09 -10.65
CA LEU A 513 9.38 19.32 -11.17
C LEU A 513 10.05 20.13 -12.29
N ILE A 514 11.21 20.73 -11.99
CA ILE A 514 11.87 21.69 -12.89
C ILE A 514 13.00 20.97 -13.65
N GLU A 515 12.85 20.76 -14.96
CA GLU A 515 13.90 20.17 -15.79
C GLU A 515 14.86 21.23 -16.35
N LEU A 516 16.16 21.11 -16.04
CA LEU A 516 17.21 21.87 -16.72
C LEU A 516 17.46 21.28 -18.12
N LYS A 517 16.89 21.90 -19.17
CA LYS A 517 17.06 21.45 -20.55
C LYS A 517 18.42 21.83 -21.11
N ALA A 518 19.15 20.80 -21.56
CA ALA A 518 20.43 20.93 -22.25
C ALA A 518 21.32 22.05 -21.66
N PRO A 519 21.71 21.98 -20.36
CA PRO A 519 22.36 23.08 -19.63
C PRO A 519 23.62 23.61 -20.31
N ALA A 520 24.28 22.81 -21.16
CA ALA A 520 25.39 23.27 -22.01
C ALA A 520 25.02 24.42 -22.99
N LEU A 521 23.75 24.52 -23.40
CA LEU A 521 23.23 25.63 -24.22
C LEU A 521 22.86 26.85 -23.36
N SER A 522 22.71 26.67 -22.05
CA SER A 522 22.33 27.71 -21.09
C SER A 522 23.38 27.80 -19.96
N PRO A 523 24.63 28.22 -20.25
CA PRO A 523 25.71 28.14 -19.27
C PRO A 523 25.42 28.95 -18.00
N GLY A 524 25.52 28.28 -16.84
CA GLY A 524 25.28 28.88 -15.53
C GLY A 524 23.82 28.85 -15.09
N ILE A 525 22.93 28.16 -15.82
CA ILE A 525 21.52 28.03 -15.47
C ILE A 525 21.30 27.46 -14.06
N GLU A 526 22.18 26.60 -13.57
CA GLU A 526 22.11 26.05 -12.20
C GLU A 526 22.16 27.16 -11.14
N GLN A 527 23.12 28.08 -11.27
CA GLN A 527 23.26 29.21 -10.34
C GLN A 527 22.15 30.24 -10.55
N ILE A 528 21.77 30.51 -11.80
CA ILE A 528 20.70 31.47 -12.13
C ILE A 528 19.36 30.98 -11.55
N LEU A 529 19.08 29.67 -11.62
CA LEU A 529 17.91 29.07 -11.00
C LEU A 529 17.94 29.22 -9.48
N ILE A 530 19.05 28.92 -8.83
CA ILE A 530 19.20 29.10 -7.37
C ILE A 530 18.95 30.56 -6.97
N ASP A 531 19.55 31.51 -7.69
CA ASP A 531 19.38 32.94 -7.42
C ASP A 531 17.92 33.37 -7.58
N GLN A 532 17.23 32.88 -8.63
CA GLN A 532 15.81 33.12 -8.84
C GLN A 532 14.96 32.52 -7.71
N LEU A 533 15.19 31.25 -7.34
CA LEU A 533 14.45 30.57 -6.27
C LEU A 533 14.63 31.26 -4.92
N LEU A 534 15.83 31.75 -4.60
CA LEU A 534 16.07 32.55 -3.41
C LEU A 534 15.30 33.88 -3.43
N ALA A 535 15.24 34.52 -4.60
CA ALA A 535 14.48 35.76 -4.79
C ALA A 535 12.97 35.51 -4.61
N GLU A 536 12.42 34.42 -5.14
CA GLU A 536 11.01 34.06 -4.96
C GLU A 536 10.70 33.61 -3.52
N ARG A 537 11.58 32.85 -2.88
CA ARG A 537 11.45 32.51 -1.45
C ARG A 537 11.42 33.75 -0.56
N ALA A 538 12.20 34.79 -0.90
CA ALA A 538 12.14 36.07 -0.21
C ALA A 538 10.80 36.81 -0.39
N LYS A 539 10.00 36.46 -1.41
CA LYS A 539 8.64 36.94 -1.61
C LYS A 539 7.57 36.04 -0.97
N GLY A 540 7.95 34.87 -0.45
CA GLY A 540 7.04 33.93 0.24
C GLY A 540 6.79 32.62 -0.50
N PHE A 541 7.43 32.38 -1.64
CA PHE A 541 7.32 31.11 -2.35
C PHE A 541 7.88 29.96 -1.48
N THR A 542 7.03 28.97 -1.18
CA THR A 542 7.37 27.86 -0.28
C THR A 542 7.05 26.49 -0.85
N ASN A 543 6.48 26.43 -2.05
CA ASN A 543 6.07 25.20 -2.70
C ASN A 543 7.21 24.18 -2.79
N PRO A 544 6.91 22.88 -2.59
CA PRO A 544 7.88 21.83 -2.77
C PRO A 544 8.36 21.81 -4.22
N HIS A 545 9.64 21.54 -4.44
CA HIS A 545 10.15 21.41 -5.80
C HIS A 545 11.37 20.51 -5.88
N VAL A 546 11.44 19.80 -7.00
CA VAL A 546 12.55 18.94 -7.38
C VAL A 546 13.18 19.52 -8.65
N VAL A 547 14.50 19.61 -8.70
CA VAL A 547 15.22 19.98 -9.93
C VAL A 547 15.79 18.72 -10.58
N GLN A 548 15.56 18.55 -11.87
CA GLN A 548 16.01 17.37 -12.62
C GLN A 548 16.74 17.70 -13.93
N SER A 549 17.54 16.76 -14.42
CA SER A 549 18.13 16.82 -15.77
C SER A 549 18.65 15.47 -16.21
N PHE A 550 18.81 15.29 -17.53
CA PHE A 550 19.56 14.17 -18.13
C PHE A 550 21.08 14.27 -17.96
N HIS A 551 21.60 15.36 -17.40
CA HIS A 551 23.04 15.65 -17.34
C HIS A 551 23.56 15.52 -15.90
N PRO A 552 24.22 14.40 -15.54
CA PRO A 552 24.72 14.16 -14.18
C PRO A 552 25.65 15.26 -13.67
N ASP A 553 26.57 15.74 -14.50
CA ASP A 553 27.49 16.82 -14.12
C ASP A 553 26.74 18.11 -13.70
N SER A 554 25.59 18.38 -14.31
CA SER A 554 24.74 19.53 -13.96
C SER A 554 23.98 19.29 -12.66
N MET A 555 23.48 18.07 -12.43
CA MET A 555 22.80 17.71 -11.18
C MET A 555 23.76 17.67 -9.98
N GLU A 556 24.97 17.12 -10.15
CA GLU A 556 26.02 17.17 -9.13
C GLU A 556 26.43 18.61 -8.79
N LEU A 557 26.56 19.48 -9.81
CA LEU A 557 26.86 20.89 -9.63
C LEU A 557 25.71 21.61 -8.90
N TYR A 558 24.47 21.41 -9.34
CA TYR A 558 23.29 22.00 -8.71
C TYR A 558 23.17 21.58 -7.25
N ALA A 559 23.31 20.28 -6.94
CA ALA A 559 23.28 19.73 -5.59
C ALA A 559 24.31 20.42 -4.67
N HIS A 560 25.52 20.67 -5.17
CA HIS A 560 26.53 21.42 -4.41
C HIS A 560 26.17 22.89 -4.22
N LEU A 561 25.72 23.56 -5.28
CA LEU A 561 25.45 24.99 -5.26
C LEU A 561 24.25 25.34 -4.37
N GLN A 562 23.18 24.52 -4.41
CA GLN A 562 21.96 24.78 -3.64
C GLN A 562 22.24 24.68 -2.13
N VAL A 563 22.98 23.65 -1.69
CA VAL A 563 23.42 23.52 -0.29
C VAL A 563 24.35 24.66 0.12
N ALA A 564 25.29 25.06 -0.74
CA ALA A 564 26.19 26.20 -0.47
C ALA A 564 25.42 27.53 -0.33
N ALA A 565 24.28 27.65 -1.00
CA ALA A 565 23.39 28.79 -0.92
C ALA A 565 22.40 28.72 0.27
N GLY A 566 22.44 27.66 1.07
CA GLY A 566 21.57 27.45 2.23
C GLY A 566 20.18 26.90 1.89
N LEU A 567 20.03 26.31 0.70
CA LEU A 567 18.87 25.51 0.32
C LEU A 567 19.11 24.04 0.68
N ASP A 568 18.02 23.27 0.74
CA ASP A 568 18.04 21.82 0.90
C ASP A 568 16.88 21.24 0.09
N LEU A 569 17.04 21.29 -1.23
CA LEU A 569 16.01 20.92 -2.20
C LEU A 569 16.29 19.54 -2.80
N PRO A 570 15.27 18.69 -2.99
CA PRO A 570 15.45 17.41 -3.64
C PRO A 570 15.97 17.54 -5.08
N VAL A 571 16.83 16.62 -5.48
CA VAL A 571 17.42 16.55 -6.82
C VAL A 571 17.03 15.25 -7.52
N GLY A 572 16.50 15.36 -8.73
CA GLY A 572 16.14 14.23 -9.58
C GLY A 572 17.16 13.99 -10.71
N GLN A 573 17.45 12.73 -11.02
CA GLN A 573 18.28 12.38 -12.19
C GLN A 573 17.45 11.69 -13.25
N LEU A 574 17.37 12.29 -14.45
CA LEU A 574 16.69 11.67 -15.60
C LEU A 574 17.59 10.65 -16.29
N HIS A 575 16.97 9.55 -16.76
CA HIS A 575 17.65 8.47 -17.48
C HIS A 575 16.89 7.98 -18.71
N PHE A 576 17.58 7.82 -19.84
CA PHE A 576 16.99 7.25 -21.06
C PHE A 576 16.72 5.73 -20.98
N VAL A 577 17.35 5.03 -20.03
CA VAL A 577 17.27 3.58 -19.89
C VAL A 577 17.05 3.19 -18.43
N SER A 578 16.26 2.15 -18.21
CA SER A 578 15.85 1.67 -16.88
C SER A 578 16.48 0.34 -16.47
N ALA A 579 17.38 -0.25 -17.27
CA ALA A 579 17.90 -1.61 -17.03
C ALA A 579 19.28 -1.64 -16.36
N ASN A 580 19.39 -2.46 -15.29
CA ASN A 580 20.62 -2.88 -14.60
C ASN A 580 21.54 -1.73 -14.14
N LEU A 581 21.00 -0.81 -13.36
CA LEU A 581 21.75 0.34 -12.85
C LEU A 581 22.58 0.00 -11.61
N GLY A 582 22.13 -0.86 -10.68
CA GLY A 582 22.96 -1.42 -9.61
C GLY A 582 23.94 -0.42 -8.93
N ASP A 583 25.24 -0.55 -9.21
CA ASP A 583 26.29 0.39 -8.73
C ASP A 583 26.02 1.87 -9.06
N ALA A 584 25.33 2.16 -10.16
CA ALA A 584 24.95 3.51 -10.55
C ALA A 584 23.95 4.14 -9.59
N PHE A 585 23.04 3.38 -8.98
CA PHE A 585 22.12 3.92 -7.96
C PHE A 585 22.88 4.38 -6.72
N ARG A 586 23.86 3.59 -6.27
CA ARG A 586 24.73 3.99 -5.14
C ARG A 586 25.58 5.23 -5.44
N ALA A 587 26.02 5.39 -6.68
CA ALA A 587 26.75 6.60 -7.07
C ALA A 587 25.81 7.81 -7.13
N GLN A 588 24.63 7.64 -7.73
CA GLN A 588 23.62 8.68 -7.86
C GLN A 588 23.10 9.16 -6.50
N SER A 589 22.84 8.26 -5.55
CA SER A 589 22.33 8.63 -4.21
C SER A 589 23.31 9.45 -3.36
N THR A 590 24.52 9.72 -3.88
CA THR A 590 25.44 10.68 -3.25
C THR A 590 25.14 12.13 -3.58
N TYR A 591 24.34 12.41 -4.62
CA TYR A 591 24.02 13.76 -5.07
C TYR A 591 22.56 13.99 -5.47
N ALA A 592 21.78 12.93 -5.67
CA ALA A 592 20.38 12.99 -6.06
C ALA A 592 19.50 12.12 -5.16
N ASP A 593 18.27 12.56 -4.98
CA ASP A 593 17.23 11.91 -4.17
C ASP A 593 16.27 11.10 -5.05
N GLY A 594 16.17 11.43 -6.35
CA GLY A 594 15.24 10.80 -7.29
C GLY A 594 15.92 10.15 -8.49
N PHE A 595 15.43 8.98 -8.89
CA PHE A 595 15.71 8.27 -10.13
C PHE A 595 14.50 8.38 -11.06
N ASN A 596 14.63 9.15 -12.14
CA ASN A 596 13.51 9.47 -13.03
C ASN A 596 13.74 8.85 -14.42
N PRO A 597 13.48 7.55 -14.62
CA PRO A 597 13.81 6.87 -15.87
C PRO A 597 12.71 6.95 -16.93
N SER A 598 13.11 6.66 -18.18
CA SER A 598 12.15 6.22 -19.18
C SER A 598 11.44 4.93 -18.73
N HIS A 599 10.11 4.96 -18.83
CA HIS A 599 9.26 3.87 -18.35
C HIS A 599 9.37 2.55 -19.13
N GLY A 600 9.87 2.57 -20.38
CA GLY A 600 9.67 1.49 -21.35
C GLY A 600 10.24 0.12 -20.96
N SER A 601 11.25 0.06 -20.10
CA SER A 601 11.85 -1.18 -19.58
C SER A 601 11.94 -1.22 -18.06
N LEU A 602 11.20 -0.35 -17.37
CA LEU A 602 11.23 -0.30 -15.90
C LEU A 602 10.57 -1.55 -15.33
N SER A 603 11.24 -2.18 -14.36
CA SER A 603 10.83 -3.44 -13.74
C SER A 603 10.76 -3.31 -12.22
N ALA A 604 9.97 -4.14 -11.56
CA ALA A 604 9.87 -4.15 -10.10
C ALA A 604 11.23 -4.30 -9.40
N ALA A 605 12.13 -5.12 -9.95
CA ALA A 605 13.48 -5.28 -9.42
C ALA A 605 14.30 -3.98 -9.48
N ALA A 606 14.19 -3.23 -10.58
CA ALA A 606 14.89 -1.94 -10.72
C ALA A 606 14.31 -0.86 -9.78
N VAL A 607 13.00 -0.86 -9.55
CA VAL A 607 12.33 0.01 -8.57
C VAL A 607 12.83 -0.33 -7.16
N ALA A 608 12.77 -1.60 -6.77
CA ALA A 608 13.24 -2.06 -5.46
C ALA A 608 14.74 -1.77 -5.23
N GLU A 609 15.60 -1.95 -6.24
CA GLU A 609 17.03 -1.61 -6.15
C GLU A 609 17.27 -0.10 -5.96
N ALA A 610 16.48 0.76 -6.61
CA ALA A 610 16.56 2.20 -6.45
C ALA A 610 16.12 2.61 -5.03
N HIS A 611 15.01 2.08 -4.54
CA HIS A 611 14.53 2.30 -3.16
C HIS A 611 15.55 1.83 -2.11
N GLN A 612 16.18 0.67 -2.31
CA GLN A 612 17.26 0.18 -1.43
C GLN A 612 18.47 1.13 -1.40
N ALA A 613 18.69 1.90 -2.46
CA ALA A 613 19.72 2.93 -2.51
C ALA A 613 19.26 4.28 -1.92
N GLY A 614 18.02 4.38 -1.45
CA GLY A 614 17.41 5.59 -0.89
C GLY A 614 16.87 6.57 -1.94
N LEU A 615 16.63 6.13 -3.17
CA LEU A 615 16.14 6.96 -4.27
C LEU A 615 14.64 6.78 -4.47
N THR A 616 13.88 7.86 -4.67
CA THR A 616 12.52 7.78 -5.22
C THR A 616 12.56 7.44 -6.71
N VAL A 617 11.46 6.93 -7.26
CA VAL A 617 11.34 6.47 -8.64
C VAL A 617 10.15 7.12 -9.32
N THR A 618 10.42 8.09 -10.21
CA THR A 618 9.38 8.84 -10.92
C THR A 618 9.56 8.74 -12.44
N PRO A 619 9.06 7.66 -13.08
CA PRO A 619 9.25 7.45 -14.51
C PRO A 619 8.47 8.43 -15.40
N TYR A 620 8.97 8.60 -16.63
CA TYR A 620 8.34 9.41 -17.68
C TYR A 620 8.30 8.70 -19.04
N THR A 621 7.43 9.07 -19.99
CA THR A 621 6.14 9.78 -19.84
C THR A 621 5.03 8.76 -20.12
N ILE A 622 4.13 8.52 -19.18
CA ILE A 622 3.21 7.36 -19.23
C ILE A 622 1.77 7.80 -19.44
N ASN A 623 1.28 7.64 -20.68
CA ASN A 623 -0.07 8.07 -21.09
C ASN A 623 -1.09 6.92 -21.29
N ASP A 624 -0.60 5.68 -21.23
CA ASP A 624 -1.38 4.44 -21.37
C ASP A 624 -1.77 3.93 -19.98
N SER A 625 -3.08 3.73 -19.74
CA SER A 625 -3.58 3.38 -18.41
C SER A 625 -3.14 2.00 -17.93
N ALA A 626 -2.90 1.04 -18.84
CA ALA A 626 -2.41 -0.27 -18.44
C ALA A 626 -0.97 -0.19 -17.91
N ARG A 627 -0.13 0.61 -18.58
CA ARG A 627 1.23 0.85 -18.08
C ARG A 627 1.26 1.71 -16.82
N GLN A 628 0.35 2.67 -16.67
CA GLN A 628 0.19 3.43 -15.41
C GLN A 628 -0.11 2.46 -14.26
N ALA A 629 -1.12 1.61 -14.42
CA ALA A 629 -1.51 0.63 -13.38
C ALA A 629 -0.39 -0.34 -13.05
N GLU A 630 0.33 -0.85 -14.05
CA GLU A 630 1.49 -1.72 -13.83
C GLU A 630 2.59 -1.03 -13.01
N LEU A 631 2.91 0.24 -13.33
CA LEU A 631 3.96 0.97 -12.64
C LEU A 631 3.58 1.33 -11.19
N VAL A 632 2.34 1.74 -10.98
CA VAL A 632 1.77 1.95 -9.64
C VAL A 632 1.87 0.66 -8.82
N ALA A 633 1.47 -0.47 -9.39
CA ALA A 633 1.49 -1.76 -8.71
C ALA A 633 2.91 -2.23 -8.33
N ILE A 634 3.94 -1.93 -9.12
CA ILE A 634 5.33 -2.27 -8.77
C ILE A 634 5.99 -1.25 -7.83
N GLY A 635 5.24 -0.24 -7.38
CA GLY A 635 5.65 0.70 -6.32
C GLY A 635 6.50 1.88 -6.79
N VAL A 636 6.18 2.52 -7.91
CA VAL A 636 6.81 3.82 -8.24
C VAL A 636 6.25 4.93 -7.33
N ASP A 637 7.06 5.94 -7.00
CA ASP A 637 6.68 7.05 -6.11
C ASP A 637 5.94 8.19 -6.84
N GLY A 638 6.00 8.21 -8.17
CA GLY A 638 5.27 9.18 -8.98
C GLY A 638 5.23 8.80 -10.45
N VAL A 639 4.33 9.39 -11.21
CA VAL A 639 4.19 9.12 -12.65
C VAL A 639 4.08 10.43 -13.42
N ILE A 640 5.06 10.67 -14.31
CA ILE A 640 5.05 11.81 -15.22
C ILE A 640 4.16 11.48 -16.42
N THR A 641 3.09 12.26 -16.61
CA THR A 641 2.03 11.94 -17.58
C THR A 641 1.45 13.20 -18.24
N ASP A 642 1.08 13.08 -19.52
CA ASP A 642 0.22 14.08 -20.20
C ASP A 642 -1.27 13.81 -19.89
N ARG A 643 -1.59 12.64 -19.33
CA ARG A 643 -2.94 12.12 -19.07
C ARG A 643 -3.23 12.04 -17.57
N ILE A 644 -3.26 13.22 -16.93
CA ILE A 644 -3.58 13.41 -15.50
C ILE A 644 -4.90 12.69 -15.13
N ASP A 645 -5.94 12.91 -15.93
CA ASP A 645 -7.27 12.29 -15.81
C ASP A 645 -7.23 10.76 -15.75
N ARG A 646 -6.38 10.14 -16.58
CA ARG A 646 -6.25 8.69 -16.65
C ARG A 646 -5.48 8.15 -15.46
N LEU A 647 -4.41 8.81 -15.06
CA LEU A 647 -3.64 8.37 -13.91
C LEU A 647 -4.49 8.45 -12.65
N GLN A 648 -5.19 9.56 -12.41
CA GLN A 648 -6.11 9.66 -11.28
C GLN A 648 -7.23 8.61 -11.32
N CYS A 649 -7.70 8.22 -12.50
CA CYS A 649 -8.64 7.11 -12.65
C CYS A 649 -8.03 5.77 -12.24
N VAL A 650 -6.79 5.50 -12.65
CA VAL A 650 -6.03 4.32 -12.22
C VAL A 650 -5.80 4.34 -10.71
N LEU A 651 -5.45 5.49 -10.12
CA LEU A 651 -5.26 5.64 -8.68
C LEU A 651 -6.57 5.44 -7.90
N ARG A 652 -7.74 5.66 -8.49
CA ARG A 652 -9.04 5.27 -7.89
C ARG A 652 -9.36 3.77 -8.02
N GLY A 653 -8.47 2.95 -8.57
CA GLY A 653 -8.65 1.50 -8.72
C GLY A 653 -9.53 1.09 -9.90
N GLU A 654 -9.82 2.00 -10.83
CA GLU A 654 -10.64 1.70 -12.01
C GLU A 654 -9.86 0.89 -13.05
N ALA A 655 -10.60 0.09 -13.84
CA ALA A 655 -9.99 -0.73 -14.89
C ALA A 655 -9.30 0.15 -15.96
N PRO A 656 -8.10 -0.22 -16.45
CA PRO A 656 -7.37 0.56 -17.45
C PRO A 656 -8.19 0.91 -18.70
N GLU A 657 -9.03 -0.01 -19.18
CA GLU A 657 -9.88 0.24 -20.36
C GLU A 657 -10.96 1.30 -20.09
N ALA A 658 -11.45 1.38 -18.86
CA ALA A 658 -12.40 2.42 -18.46
C ALA A 658 -11.71 3.78 -18.38
N CYS A 659 -10.51 3.84 -17.82
CA CYS A 659 -9.69 5.05 -17.78
C CYS A 659 -9.29 5.53 -19.18
N ASP A 660 -8.96 4.60 -20.08
CA ASP A 660 -8.66 4.93 -21.47
C ASP A 660 -9.86 5.53 -22.22
N ALA A 661 -11.08 5.15 -21.82
CA ALA A 661 -12.34 5.62 -22.41
C ALA A 661 -12.84 6.95 -21.85
N LEU A 662 -12.12 7.58 -20.90
CA LEU A 662 -12.53 8.86 -20.33
C LEU A 662 -12.70 9.94 -21.42
N PRO A 663 -13.78 10.74 -21.35
CA PRO A 663 -14.00 11.84 -22.28
C PRO A 663 -12.94 12.92 -22.10
N LEU A 664 -12.64 13.64 -23.17
CA LEU A 664 -11.73 14.77 -23.11
C LEU A 664 -12.36 15.94 -22.35
N PRO A 665 -11.62 16.61 -21.46
CA PRO A 665 -12.12 17.77 -20.72
C PRO A 665 -12.40 18.94 -21.68
N GLU A 666 -13.29 19.86 -21.28
CA GLU A 666 -13.45 21.13 -22.00
C GLU A 666 -12.17 21.96 -21.94
N PRO A 667 -11.92 22.85 -22.92
CA PRO A 667 -10.79 23.77 -22.86
C PRO A 667 -10.84 24.61 -21.58
N PHE A 668 -9.71 24.73 -20.90
CA PHE A 668 -9.60 25.51 -19.68
C PHE A 668 -9.81 26.99 -19.99
N GLN A 669 -10.68 27.65 -19.22
CA GLN A 669 -10.90 29.09 -19.32
C GLN A 669 -10.14 29.73 -18.17
N THR A 670 -9.07 30.45 -18.46
CA THR A 670 -8.34 31.24 -17.47
C THR A 670 -9.25 32.40 -17.03
N GLU A 671 -9.41 32.67 -15.73
CA GLU A 671 -10.11 33.89 -15.30
C GLU A 671 -9.27 35.11 -15.73
N GLU A 672 -9.89 36.09 -16.41
CA GLU A 672 -9.23 37.32 -16.90
C GLU A 672 -8.69 38.24 -15.80
#